data_AF-A0A0D1E4E9-F1
#
_entry.id   AF-A0A0D1E4E9-F1
#
_cell.length_a   1.000
_cell.length_b   1.000
_cell.length_c   1.000
_cell.angle_alpha   90.00
_cell.angle_beta   90.00
_cell.angle_gamma   90.00
#
_symmetry.space_group_name_H-M   'P 1'
#
loop_
_entity.id
_entity.type
_entity.pdbx_description
1 polymer ?
#
loop_
_entity_poly.entity_id
_entity_poly.type
_entity_poly.pdbx_seq_one_letter_code
_entity_poly.pdbx_strand_id
1 'polypeptide(L)'
;MRTDPQQLHRSSTSSTSVTSSSSSLYADQLLRSASPVSTSADRNKASGACSSCRRSKVKCDHDGSAPCKRCRNGGYECVFKSKELGSTLQQDEWRARTDETLTKLVSAMSALVEQEEHSSKRRRIMGQDWSEESTALRTPSASTSMIPSRQTFYTGAGSHILSQSTRATGESIARIQSHAVLASGDRTWGNAINRSSSNVGGSSRISSIIPTFSYVTDLLHQNSGLSNSSSSERTSNGSSNQPMVLPSKTNGSLPLPILNAQRSGVYSQALHPTLVARASRYRYPDPSLGSNDPRLDAIRLGLLSSHEARFLFSLYAKTIEPFGFGFPDFPASSELTPVLLSAVTSVASPFSPSLDLRSRQWRLRNDVLGRTLPYAPSTAEDEFNPESGIGTEEVVGACIWSSYQGSIEAWKVARAARWWSEKYSYETGPHAGLTVGEMVAILPPVRHVSMQDRVRVWLSAFLAELHQCEIHSKEPIMQLIDPAQYGQSLMSASSGVFPTKQDAALVFHSRVAYLVSKSNKYGDSEGLLQASRELTASWCTTRELLATDSDKKDTYDHAIDLDYSLAKASVLIRACRIHQEQTAENTSGERVSSKAAEFISVSQACQNACMDSMRLLVSPNAHFVGNLAALPSIYHFWIARCAVFLLELCIVDRLHYRLGLLVEGQIDDILGTVGGFMQQYLVELSACSTTISIEEQKEAGRDYDIIKHPAMDAALAVASHVAGVQATA
;
A
#
# COMPACT_ATOMS: atom_id res chain seq x y z
N MET A 1 25.45 23.99 52.99
CA MET A 1 26.09 23.14 54.03
C MET A 1 25.11 22.00 54.31
N ARG A 2 25.35 20.80 53.73
CA ARG A 2 25.79 19.55 54.42
C ARG A 2 24.79 19.14 55.53
N THR A 3 24.12 18.00 55.53
CA THR A 3 24.47 16.65 55.04
C THR A 3 23.27 15.71 55.20
N ASP A 4 23.03 14.84 54.21
CA ASP A 4 22.51 13.47 54.36
C ASP A 4 23.63 12.56 54.95
N PRO A 5 23.40 11.34 55.52
CA PRO A 5 22.88 10.20 54.73
C PRO A 5 22.30 8.91 55.43
N GLN A 6 21.90 7.94 54.58
CA GLN A 6 21.76 6.46 54.69
C GLN A 6 20.54 5.83 55.43
N GLN A 7 19.58 5.18 54.74
CA GLN A 7 19.53 3.82 54.14
C GLN A 7 19.36 2.63 55.12
N LEU A 8 18.27 1.83 54.97
CA LEU A 8 18.29 0.36 54.75
C LEU A 8 16.87 -0.27 54.66
N HIS A 9 16.67 -1.05 53.58
CA HIS A 9 15.82 -2.24 53.32
C HIS A 9 14.60 -2.56 54.23
N ARG A 10 13.44 -3.02 53.73
CA ARG A 10 13.21 -4.27 52.97
C ARG A 10 11.73 -4.41 52.56
N SER A 11 11.53 -5.21 51.52
CA SER A 11 10.35 -5.53 50.70
C SER A 11 9.11 -6.07 51.42
N SER A 12 7.92 -5.83 50.86
CA SER A 12 6.67 -6.53 51.20
C SER A 12 6.00 -7.08 49.94
N THR A 13 6.00 -8.40 49.82
CA THR A 13 5.17 -9.21 48.91
C THR A 13 4.15 -9.94 49.77
N SER A 14 2.86 -9.82 49.49
CA SER A 14 1.80 -10.54 50.19
C SER A 14 1.00 -11.42 49.24
N SER A 15 1.22 -12.72 49.37
CA SER A 15 0.43 -13.84 48.85
C SER A 15 -0.59 -14.28 49.90
N THR A 16 -1.85 -14.45 49.52
CA THR A 16 -2.94 -14.97 50.36
C THR A 16 -3.20 -16.44 50.05
N SER A 17 -3.27 -17.27 51.09
CA SER A 17 -3.71 -18.66 51.02
C SER A 17 -4.28 -19.13 52.36
N VAL A 18 -5.53 -19.60 52.30
CA VAL A 18 -6.22 -20.69 53.05
C VAL A 18 -6.27 -20.76 54.58
N THR A 19 -7.50 -21.02 55.06
CA THR A 19 -7.90 -21.99 56.12
C THR A 19 -9.45 -22.05 56.02
N SER A 20 -10.17 -23.13 55.73
CA SER A 20 -10.23 -24.54 56.17
C SER A 20 -10.80 -24.73 57.59
N SER A 21 -12.05 -25.20 57.67
CA SER A 21 -12.58 -25.94 58.82
C SER A 21 -13.65 -26.95 58.38
N SER A 22 -13.33 -28.22 58.66
CA SER A 22 -14.09 -29.48 58.53
C SER A 22 -15.21 -29.59 59.59
N SER A 23 -16.26 -30.43 59.51
CA SER A 23 -16.25 -31.91 59.68
C SER A 23 -17.71 -32.46 59.49
N SER A 24 -17.97 -33.52 58.72
CA SER A 24 -18.24 -34.95 59.10
C SER A 24 -19.55 -35.19 59.89
N LEU A 25 -20.36 -36.24 59.80
CA LEU A 25 -20.49 -37.52 59.05
C LEU A 25 -21.81 -38.13 59.57
N TYR A 26 -22.62 -38.82 58.75
CA TYR A 26 -23.41 -40.02 59.16
C TYR A 26 -23.89 -40.77 57.90
N ALA A 27 -23.78 -42.09 57.95
CA ALA A 27 -24.15 -43.07 56.92
C ALA A 27 -25.61 -43.54 57.07
N ASP A 28 -26.28 -44.03 56.01
CA ASP A 28 -26.40 -45.47 55.67
C ASP A 28 -27.38 -45.74 54.49
N GLN A 29 -27.03 -46.73 53.65
CA GLN A 29 -27.78 -47.77 52.88
C GLN A 29 -29.30 -47.63 52.55
N LEU A 30 -29.92 -48.09 51.43
CA LEU A 30 -29.74 -49.23 50.49
C LEU A 30 -30.81 -49.15 49.34
N LEU A 31 -30.68 -50.02 48.32
CA LEU A 31 -31.59 -50.43 47.18
C LEU A 31 -31.26 -49.79 45.81
N ARG A 32 -30.70 -50.43 44.76
CA ARG A 32 -30.79 -51.76 44.07
C ARG A 32 -31.57 -51.67 42.75
N SER A 33 -30.92 -52.12 41.67
CA SER A 33 -31.43 -52.54 40.32
C SER A 33 -31.94 -51.43 39.37
N ALA A 34 -31.63 -51.37 38.07
CA ALA A 34 -31.12 -52.35 37.11
C ALA A 34 -30.44 -51.69 35.89
N SER A 35 -29.54 -52.41 35.23
CA SER A 35 -28.94 -52.10 33.91
C SER A 35 -29.97 -52.05 32.78
N PRO A 36 -29.59 -51.48 31.62
CA PRO A 36 -29.24 -52.37 30.51
C PRO A 36 -27.96 -51.98 29.73
N VAL A 37 -27.18 -53.03 29.47
CA VAL A 37 -26.54 -53.41 28.20
C VAL A 37 -25.68 -52.37 27.46
N SER A 38 -24.38 -52.62 27.58
CA SER A 38 -23.26 -52.11 26.79
C SER A 38 -23.40 -52.35 25.29
N THR A 39 -23.35 -51.27 24.50
CA THR A 39 -22.91 -51.32 23.11
C THR A 39 -21.47 -50.83 23.02
N SER A 40 -20.68 -51.62 22.30
CA SER A 40 -19.24 -51.59 22.14
C SER A 40 -18.70 -50.26 21.62
N ALA A 41 -17.80 -49.66 22.39
CA ALA A 41 -16.93 -48.59 21.92
C ALA A 41 -15.99 -49.12 20.82
N ASP A 42 -16.16 -48.60 19.61
CA ASP A 42 -15.22 -48.73 18.49
C ASP A 42 -13.87 -48.16 18.89
N ARG A 43 -12.96 -49.03 19.33
CA ARG A 43 -11.55 -48.69 19.47
C ARG A 43 -10.98 -48.56 18.07
N ASN A 44 -10.73 -47.31 17.66
CA ASN A 44 -9.97 -46.93 16.47
C ASN A 44 -8.69 -47.79 16.34
N LYS A 45 -8.79 -48.89 15.59
CA LYS A 45 -7.63 -49.69 15.17
C LYS A 45 -6.82 -48.80 14.23
N ALA A 46 -5.70 -48.26 14.71
CA ALA A 46 -4.73 -47.55 13.87
C ALA A 46 -4.20 -48.53 12.81
N SER A 47 -4.81 -48.55 11.63
CA SER A 47 -4.41 -49.42 10.52
C SER A 47 -3.19 -48.84 9.81
N GLY A 48 -1.99 -49.02 10.39
CA GLY A 48 -0.76 -48.57 9.74
C GLY A 48 0.49 -48.79 10.57
N ALA A 49 1.62 -48.97 9.89
CA ALA A 49 2.93 -49.00 10.55
C ALA A 49 3.28 -47.62 11.13
N CYS A 50 3.89 -47.60 12.32
CA CYS A 50 4.43 -46.36 12.90
C CYS A 50 5.52 -45.72 12.00
N SER A 51 5.80 -44.44 12.21
CA SER A 51 6.77 -43.68 11.41
C SER A 51 8.15 -44.34 11.34
N SER A 52 8.64 -44.89 12.45
CA SER A 52 9.94 -45.56 12.55
C SER A 52 9.99 -46.88 11.77
N CYS A 53 9.01 -47.78 11.97
CA CYS A 53 8.90 -49.01 11.19
C CYS A 53 8.74 -48.73 9.68
N ARG A 54 7.99 -47.69 9.31
CA ARG A 54 7.79 -47.28 7.91
C ARG A 54 9.09 -46.77 7.27
N ARG A 55 9.86 -45.92 7.95
CA ARG A 55 11.16 -45.42 7.44
C ARG A 55 12.17 -46.55 7.25
N SER A 56 12.21 -47.49 8.20
CA SER A 56 13.07 -48.67 8.11
C SER A 56 12.55 -49.79 7.19
N LYS A 57 11.39 -49.60 6.54
CA LYS A 57 10.75 -50.57 5.63
C LYS A 57 10.58 -51.99 6.23
N VAL A 58 10.27 -52.09 7.52
CA VAL A 58 9.98 -53.39 8.15
C VAL A 58 8.54 -53.46 8.68
N LYS A 59 8.10 -54.69 8.99
CA LYS A 59 6.79 -54.95 9.60
C LYS A 59 6.68 -54.30 10.98
N CYS A 60 5.53 -53.67 11.24
CA CYS A 60 5.22 -53.05 12.52
C CYS A 60 4.23 -53.94 13.28
N ASP A 61 4.70 -54.63 14.33
CA ASP A 61 3.82 -55.41 15.21
C ASP A 61 3.31 -54.53 16.36
N HIS A 62 2.05 -54.11 16.28
CA HIS A 62 1.39 -53.29 17.29
C HIS A 62 0.22 -54.04 17.93
N ASP A 63 0.12 -53.97 19.26
CA ASP A 63 -0.99 -54.59 20.03
C ASP A 63 -2.12 -53.58 20.33
N GLY A 64 -2.13 -52.44 19.62
CA GLY A 64 -3.14 -51.38 19.76
C GLY A 64 -2.76 -50.24 20.71
N SER A 65 -1.59 -50.30 21.35
CA SER A 65 -1.00 -49.22 22.14
C SER A 65 0.40 -48.87 21.62
N ALA A 66 0.72 -47.58 21.47
CA ALA A 66 2.10 -47.14 21.27
C ALA A 66 2.88 -47.29 22.59
N PRO A 67 4.18 -47.66 22.56
CA PRO A 67 4.99 -47.99 21.39
C PRO A 67 4.78 -49.44 20.88
N CYS A 68 4.96 -49.67 19.57
CA CYS A 68 4.93 -51.02 18.96
C CYS A 68 6.08 -51.90 19.48
N LYS A 69 5.95 -53.23 19.36
CA LYS A 69 6.92 -54.19 19.94
C LYS A 69 8.36 -53.93 19.49
N ARG A 70 8.56 -53.64 18.20
CA ARG A 70 9.90 -53.37 17.65
C ARG A 70 10.49 -52.06 18.16
N CYS A 71 9.72 -50.98 18.15
CA CYS A 71 10.22 -49.69 18.65
C CYS A 71 10.50 -49.76 20.16
N ARG A 72 9.68 -50.50 20.92
CA ARG A 72 9.91 -50.76 22.34
C ARG A 72 11.23 -51.49 22.60
N ASN A 73 11.51 -52.55 21.84
CA ASN A 73 12.74 -53.33 22.00
C ASN A 73 13.98 -52.61 21.47
N GLY A 74 13.83 -51.77 20.44
CA GLY A 74 14.93 -51.02 19.82
C GLY A 74 15.19 -49.63 20.42
N GLY A 75 14.41 -49.19 21.40
CA GLY A 75 14.52 -47.84 21.97
C GLY A 75 14.20 -46.71 20.99
N TYR A 76 13.47 -46.98 19.90
CA TYR A 76 13.13 -45.98 18.89
C TYR A 76 11.83 -45.25 19.24
N GLU A 77 11.76 -43.96 18.90
CA GLU A 77 10.53 -43.17 19.03
C GLU A 77 9.41 -43.74 18.13
N CYS A 78 8.26 -44.05 18.73
CA CYS A 78 7.16 -44.73 18.07
C CYS A 78 5.96 -43.80 17.91
N VAL A 79 5.94 -43.01 16.84
CA VAL A 79 4.84 -42.08 16.54
C VAL A 79 3.92 -42.68 15.48
N PHE A 80 2.65 -42.90 15.85
CA PHE A 80 1.59 -43.17 14.89
C PHE A 80 0.99 -41.82 14.51
N LYS A 81 1.06 -41.44 13.23
CA LYS A 81 0.29 -40.30 12.74
C LYS A 81 -1.18 -40.71 12.80
N SER A 82 -1.97 -40.00 13.60
CA SER A 82 -3.43 -40.09 13.57
C SER A 82 -3.84 -39.96 12.10
N LYS A 83 -4.67 -40.87 11.61
CA LYS A 83 -5.27 -40.75 10.28
C LYS A 83 -6.20 -39.53 10.35
N GLU A 84 -5.68 -38.34 10.06
CA GLU A 84 -6.50 -37.16 9.83
C GLU A 84 -7.33 -37.44 8.58
N LEU A 85 -8.58 -37.87 8.79
CA LEU A 85 -9.56 -38.08 7.71
C LEU A 85 -9.89 -36.78 6.94
N GLY A 86 -9.35 -35.62 7.33
CA GLY A 86 -9.57 -34.34 6.64
C GLY A 86 -8.76 -34.15 5.35
N SER A 87 -7.58 -34.76 5.22
CA SER A 87 -6.68 -34.45 4.09
C SER A 87 -7.08 -35.14 2.79
N THR A 88 -7.73 -36.30 2.82
CA THR A 88 -8.19 -36.98 1.60
C THR A 88 -9.51 -36.41 1.09
N LEU A 89 -10.43 -36.02 1.98
CA LEU A 89 -11.68 -35.38 1.58
C LEU A 89 -11.45 -33.98 0.99
N GLN A 90 -10.54 -33.17 1.55
CA GLN A 90 -10.18 -31.87 0.96
C GLN A 90 -9.46 -32.02 -0.38
N GLN A 91 -8.67 -33.09 -0.56
CA GLN A 91 -7.99 -33.34 -1.82
C GLN A 91 -8.95 -33.87 -2.90
N ASP A 92 -9.95 -34.67 -2.53
CA ASP A 92 -11.01 -35.11 -3.43
C ASP A 92 -12.00 -33.98 -3.76
N GLU A 93 -12.29 -33.07 -2.82
CA GLU A 93 -13.11 -31.88 -3.08
C GLU A 93 -12.39 -30.89 -4.01
N TRP A 94 -11.07 -30.71 -3.83
CA TRP A 94 -10.27 -29.89 -4.75
C TRP A 94 -10.19 -30.51 -6.14
N ARG A 95 -10.03 -31.83 -6.24
CA ARG A 95 -10.09 -32.55 -7.54
C ARG A 95 -11.46 -32.42 -8.19
N ALA A 96 -12.54 -32.60 -7.43
CA ALA A 96 -13.90 -32.45 -7.94
C ALA A 96 -14.16 -31.02 -8.44
N ARG A 97 -13.72 -29.98 -7.71
CA ARG A 97 -13.79 -28.59 -8.19
C ARG A 97 -12.94 -28.38 -9.44
N THR A 98 -11.73 -28.94 -9.48
CA THR A 98 -10.84 -28.81 -10.65
C THR A 98 -11.46 -29.49 -11.88
N ASP A 99 -12.02 -30.68 -11.74
CA ASP A 99 -12.70 -31.41 -12.82
C ASP A 99 -13.97 -30.69 -13.26
N GLU A 100 -14.74 -30.09 -12.33
CA GLU A 100 -15.89 -29.25 -12.64
C GLU A 100 -15.47 -27.99 -13.43
N THR A 101 -14.39 -27.32 -13.02
CA THR A 101 -13.84 -26.15 -13.72
C THR A 101 -13.32 -26.50 -15.10
N LEU A 102 -12.60 -27.62 -15.24
CA LEU A 102 -12.15 -28.12 -16.54
C LEU A 102 -13.32 -28.46 -17.45
N THR A 103 -14.40 -29.03 -16.91
CA THR A 103 -15.61 -29.35 -17.67
C THR A 103 -16.31 -28.07 -18.15
N LYS A 104 -16.38 -27.03 -17.31
CA LYS A 104 -16.90 -25.70 -17.69
C LYS A 104 -16.05 -25.05 -18.77
N LEU A 105 -14.72 -25.14 -18.67
CA LEU A 105 -13.77 -24.65 -19.68
C LEU A 105 -13.97 -25.33 -21.03
N VAL A 106 -14.02 -26.67 -21.06
CA VAL A 106 -14.25 -27.44 -22.28
C VAL A 106 -15.59 -27.06 -22.90
N SER A 107 -16.64 -26.90 -22.09
CA SER A 107 -17.97 -26.50 -22.57
C SER A 107 -17.98 -25.10 -23.17
N ALA A 108 -17.30 -24.13 -22.54
CA ALA A 108 -17.18 -22.76 -23.04
C ALA A 108 -16.38 -22.70 -24.35
N MET A 109 -15.29 -23.46 -24.46
CA MET A 109 -14.51 -23.56 -25.70
C MET A 109 -15.34 -24.16 -26.84
N SER A 110 -16.11 -25.21 -26.58
CA SER A 110 -17.03 -25.79 -27.58
C SER A 110 -18.08 -24.77 -28.05
N ALA A 111 -18.66 -23.98 -27.15
CA ALA A 111 -19.63 -22.96 -27.50
C ALA A 111 -19.04 -21.85 -28.39
N LEU A 112 -17.80 -21.42 -28.13
CA LEU A 112 -17.10 -20.43 -28.96
C LEU A 112 -16.79 -20.97 -30.37
N VAL A 113 -16.39 -22.24 -30.48
CA VAL A 113 -16.15 -22.90 -31.77
C VAL A 113 -17.44 -22.99 -32.59
N GLU A 114 -18.55 -23.37 -31.96
CA GLU A 114 -19.87 -23.41 -32.62
C GLU A 114 -20.31 -22.01 -33.09
N GLN A 115 -20.04 -20.97 -32.30
CA GLN A 115 -20.34 -19.58 -32.66
C GLN A 115 -19.52 -19.12 -33.88
N GLU A 116 -18.24 -19.49 -33.99
CA GLU A 116 -17.41 -19.20 -35.16
C GLU A 116 -17.93 -19.90 -36.43
N GLU A 117 -18.35 -21.17 -36.32
CA GLU A 117 -18.93 -21.92 -37.45
C GLU A 117 -20.25 -21.30 -37.93
N HIS A 118 -21.11 -20.88 -37.00
CA HIS A 118 -22.37 -20.19 -37.33
C HIS A 118 -22.12 -18.81 -37.96
N SER A 119 -21.13 -18.05 -37.47
CA SER A 119 -20.77 -16.75 -38.06
C SER A 119 -20.17 -16.89 -39.47
N SER A 120 -19.40 -17.97 -39.71
CA SER A 120 -18.79 -18.29 -41.00
C SER A 120 -19.83 -18.73 -42.03
N LYS A 121 -20.85 -19.50 -41.62
CA LYS A 121 -22.00 -19.84 -42.48
C LYS A 121 -22.84 -18.61 -42.84
N ARG A 122 -23.06 -17.69 -41.90
CA ARG A 122 -23.82 -16.45 -42.14
C ARG A 122 -23.12 -15.50 -43.13
N ARG A 123 -21.77 -15.44 -43.10
CA ARG A 123 -20.98 -14.67 -44.08
C ARG A 123 -21.02 -15.25 -45.50
N ARG A 124 -21.28 -16.55 -45.68
CA ARG A 124 -21.43 -17.15 -47.02
C ARG A 124 -22.80 -16.89 -47.65
N ILE A 125 -23.85 -16.70 -46.85
CA ILE A 125 -25.22 -16.54 -47.36
C ILE A 125 -25.50 -15.10 -47.85
N MET A 126 -24.84 -14.07 -47.29
CA MET A 126 -25.01 -12.68 -47.74
C MET A 126 -24.15 -12.27 -48.95
N GLY A 127 -23.24 -13.14 -49.43
CA GLY A 127 -22.32 -12.81 -50.53
C GLY A 127 -22.81 -13.19 -51.93
N GLN A 128 -24.01 -13.74 -52.09
CA GLN A 128 -24.41 -14.45 -53.31
C GLN A 128 -25.64 -13.88 -54.03
N ASP A 129 -26.17 -12.73 -53.62
CA ASP A 129 -27.46 -12.21 -54.14
C ASP A 129 -27.44 -10.73 -54.58
N TRP A 130 -26.32 -10.27 -55.16
CA TRP A 130 -26.22 -8.95 -55.81
C TRP A 130 -25.52 -9.05 -57.17
N SER A 131 -26.06 -9.84 -58.09
CA SER A 131 -25.72 -9.71 -59.50
C SER A 131 -26.87 -10.20 -60.38
N GLU A 132 -27.84 -9.33 -60.62
CA GLU A 132 -28.56 -9.23 -61.88
C GLU A 132 -29.48 -7.99 -61.80
N GLU A 133 -29.31 -7.07 -62.75
CA GLU A 133 -30.31 -6.12 -63.30
C GLU A 133 -29.67 -4.74 -63.59
N SER A 134 -29.80 -4.31 -64.85
CA SER A 134 -29.58 -2.96 -65.41
C SER A 134 -28.45 -2.82 -66.43
N THR A 135 -28.77 -3.36 -67.60
CA THR A 135 -28.53 -2.86 -68.95
C THR A 135 -28.61 -1.33 -69.09
N ALA A 136 -27.66 -0.74 -69.85
CA ALA A 136 -27.89 0.11 -71.04
C ALA A 136 -27.04 1.43 -71.13
N LEU A 137 -26.45 1.60 -72.33
CA LEU A 137 -26.03 2.85 -73.04
C LEU A 137 -24.69 3.51 -72.62
N ARG A 138 -23.57 3.30 -73.34
CA ARG A 138 -23.02 4.06 -74.52
C ARG A 138 -22.95 5.59 -74.26
N THR A 139 -21.82 6.32 -74.34
CA THR A 139 -20.87 6.56 -75.48
C THR A 139 -19.65 7.44 -74.99
N PRO A 140 -18.65 7.89 -75.80
CA PRO A 140 -17.22 7.59 -75.57
C PRO A 140 -16.25 8.82 -75.46
N SER A 141 -14.95 8.56 -75.23
CA SER A 141 -13.71 9.26 -75.71
C SER A 141 -12.57 9.06 -74.68
N ALA A 142 -11.30 8.77 -74.96
CA ALA A 142 -10.51 8.75 -76.18
C ALA A 142 -9.35 7.73 -76.06
N SER A 143 -8.97 7.18 -77.20
CA SER A 143 -7.77 6.38 -77.52
C SER A 143 -6.47 7.14 -77.22
N THR A 144 -5.33 6.51 -76.95
CA THR A 144 -4.37 5.91 -77.92
C THR A 144 -3.19 5.37 -77.05
N SER A 145 -2.66 4.14 -77.15
CA SER A 145 -1.93 3.56 -78.29
C SER A 145 -1.75 2.03 -78.19
N MET A 146 -2.02 1.35 -79.32
CA MET A 146 -1.30 0.24 -80.01
C MET A 146 -0.32 -0.63 -79.17
N ILE A 147 -0.56 -1.94 -78.89
CA ILE A 147 -0.59 -3.19 -79.74
C ILE A 147 0.83 -3.69 -80.12
N PRO A 148 1.14 -5.01 -80.33
CA PRO A 148 0.43 -6.29 -80.09
C PRO A 148 1.21 -7.28 -79.16
N SER A 149 0.55 -8.15 -78.39
CA SER A 149 0.10 -9.55 -78.73
C SER A 149 1.25 -10.57 -78.91
N ARG A 150 1.20 -11.82 -78.45
CA ARG A 150 0.12 -12.83 -78.45
C ARG A 150 0.53 -13.97 -77.47
N GLN A 151 -0.38 -14.44 -76.60
CA GLN A 151 -1.15 -15.71 -76.71
C GLN A 151 -0.29 -16.96 -76.54
N THR A 152 -0.62 -18.00 -75.75
CA THR A 152 -1.91 -18.65 -75.44
C THR A 152 -1.55 -19.73 -74.38
N PHE A 153 -2.11 -19.81 -73.18
CA PHE A 153 -3.41 -20.39 -72.74
C PHE A 153 -3.30 -21.80 -72.09
N TYR A 154 -4.13 -21.98 -71.05
CA TYR A 154 -4.65 -23.21 -70.41
C TYR A 154 -3.66 -24.04 -69.55
N THR A 155 -3.73 -24.10 -68.21
CA THR A 155 -4.77 -24.41 -67.19
C THR A 155 -4.50 -25.76 -66.52
N GLY A 156 -4.72 -25.78 -65.20
CA GLY A 156 -4.91 -26.96 -64.36
C GLY A 156 -3.60 -27.54 -63.83
N ALA A 157 -3.51 -28.11 -62.64
CA ALA A 157 -4.37 -28.23 -61.46
C ALA A 157 -3.63 -29.18 -60.52
N GLY A 158 -3.74 -29.00 -59.20
CA GLY A 158 -3.49 -30.05 -58.19
C GLY A 158 -2.02 -30.44 -57.98
N SER A 159 -1.43 -30.45 -56.79
CA SER A 159 -1.84 -31.05 -55.52
C SER A 159 -0.79 -32.10 -55.12
N HIS A 160 -0.15 -31.83 -53.98
CA HIS A 160 0.36 -32.78 -52.98
C HIS A 160 1.59 -33.65 -53.25
N ILE A 161 2.14 -34.07 -52.10
CA ILE A 161 3.10 -35.16 -51.79
C ILE A 161 4.48 -34.56 -51.43
N LEU A 162 4.81 -34.44 -50.13
CA LEU A 162 5.43 -35.49 -49.28
C LEU A 162 6.77 -35.93 -49.90
N SER A 163 7.89 -36.09 -49.21
CA SER A 163 8.13 -36.52 -47.85
C SER A 163 9.64 -36.56 -47.63
N GLN A 164 10.02 -36.48 -46.36
CA GLN A 164 11.14 -37.21 -45.75
C GLN A 164 12.57 -36.83 -46.15
N SER A 165 13.35 -36.27 -45.22
CA SER A 165 13.97 -36.95 -44.06
C SER A 165 15.19 -37.76 -44.48
N THR A 166 16.37 -37.35 -44.01
CA THR A 166 17.21 -38.07 -43.03
C THR A 166 18.58 -37.39 -42.98
N ARG A 167 19.00 -36.91 -41.81
CA ARG A 167 19.84 -37.61 -40.82
C ARG A 167 21.23 -37.90 -41.39
N ALA A 168 22.25 -37.23 -40.89
CA ALA A 168 23.13 -37.68 -39.79
C ALA A 168 24.53 -37.67 -40.42
N THR A 169 25.63 -37.26 -39.82
CA THR A 169 26.30 -37.53 -38.53
C THR A 169 27.47 -36.53 -38.54
N GLY A 170 27.86 -35.85 -37.47
CA GLY A 170 28.48 -36.41 -36.28
C GLY A 170 29.87 -35.77 -36.13
N GLU A 171 30.16 -35.28 -34.91
CA GLU A 171 31.49 -35.03 -34.33
C GLU A 171 32.36 -33.95 -35.03
N SER A 172 33.17 -33.10 -34.39
CA SER A 172 33.75 -33.07 -33.06
C SER A 172 34.19 -31.64 -32.70
N ILE A 173 34.60 -31.52 -31.44
CA ILE A 173 35.00 -30.37 -30.63
C ILE A 173 36.19 -29.57 -31.21
N ALA A 174 36.08 -28.24 -31.28
CA ALA A 174 37.16 -27.30 -30.99
C ALA A 174 36.63 -25.86 -30.74
N ARG A 175 37.15 -25.25 -29.68
CA ARG A 175 36.76 -23.97 -29.06
C ARG A 175 37.87 -22.95 -29.34
N ILE A 176 37.65 -21.86 -30.08
CA ILE A 176 38.47 -20.63 -30.01
C ILE A 176 37.61 -19.38 -30.26
N GLN A 177 37.89 -18.38 -29.42
CA GLN A 177 37.36 -17.02 -29.27
C GLN A 177 37.72 -16.03 -30.39
N SER A 178 36.78 -15.11 -30.64
CA SER A 178 36.85 -13.67 -30.95
C SER A 178 38.14 -12.99 -31.43
N HIS A 179 37.99 -12.12 -32.44
CA HIS A 179 38.83 -10.94 -32.67
C HIS A 179 38.01 -9.67 -32.89
N ALA A 180 38.48 -8.61 -32.24
CA ALA A 180 38.07 -7.21 -32.35
C ALA A 180 38.68 -6.51 -33.58
N VAL A 181 38.16 -5.33 -33.92
CA VAL A 181 38.82 -4.36 -34.81
C VAL A 181 38.90 -2.99 -34.13
N LEU A 182 40.11 -2.44 -34.11
CA LEU A 182 40.56 -1.14 -33.62
C LEU A 182 40.42 -0.05 -34.70
N ALA A 183 40.34 1.22 -34.28
CA ALA A 183 41.03 2.32 -34.96
C ALA A 183 41.35 3.47 -33.98
N SER A 184 42.63 3.87 -34.00
CA SER A 184 43.32 4.84 -33.14
C SER A 184 43.18 6.30 -33.60
N GLY A 185 43.52 7.23 -32.70
CA GLY A 185 43.89 8.61 -33.03
C GLY A 185 44.51 9.33 -31.83
N ASP A 186 45.81 9.58 -31.93
CA ASP A 186 46.77 10.01 -30.90
C ASP A 186 46.99 11.54 -30.89
N ARG A 187 47.35 12.15 -29.74
CA ARG A 187 48.31 13.27 -29.59
C ARG A 187 48.43 13.78 -28.14
N THR A 188 49.69 14.06 -27.80
CA THR A 188 50.32 14.30 -26.49
C THR A 188 50.62 15.78 -26.20
N TRP A 189 51.00 16.07 -24.93
CA TRP A 189 51.85 17.15 -24.34
C TRP A 189 51.23 17.55 -22.97
N GLY A 190 51.87 17.69 -21.80
CA GLY A 190 53.25 17.58 -21.33
C GLY A 190 53.42 18.47 -20.06
N ASN A 191 53.99 17.89 -18.97
CA ASN A 191 54.61 18.50 -17.77
C ASN A 191 53.72 19.22 -16.72
N ALA A 192 53.61 18.82 -15.44
CA ALA A 192 54.57 18.56 -14.33
C ALA A 192 54.82 19.79 -13.44
N ILE A 193 54.57 19.66 -12.11
CA ILE A 193 55.47 19.98 -10.98
C ILE A 193 54.83 19.52 -9.64
N ASN A 194 55.69 18.84 -8.86
CA ASN A 194 55.53 18.33 -7.50
C ASN A 194 55.27 19.42 -6.43
N ARG A 195 54.57 19.04 -5.35
CA ARG A 195 55.12 19.09 -3.98
C ARG A 195 54.43 18.10 -3.04
N SER A 196 55.28 17.41 -2.29
CA SER A 196 55.03 16.23 -1.47
C SER A 196 55.03 16.58 0.01
N SER A 197 54.16 15.94 0.79
CA SER A 197 54.37 15.39 2.15
C SER A 197 52.99 14.92 2.68
N SER A 198 52.69 13.61 2.64
CA SER A 198 52.83 12.63 3.74
C SER A 198 51.99 13.01 4.99
N ASN A 199 51.08 12.20 5.54
CA ASN A 199 50.99 10.75 5.52
C ASN A 199 49.66 10.27 6.19
N VAL A 200 49.17 9.09 5.76
CA VAL A 200 48.39 8.07 6.52
C VAL A 200 46.94 8.42 6.92
N GLY A 201 45.89 7.67 6.57
CA GLY A 201 45.82 6.39 5.85
C GLY A 201 44.37 5.91 5.67
N GLY A 202 44.20 4.96 4.72
CA GLY A 202 43.13 3.95 4.74
C GLY A 202 41.77 4.31 4.15
N SER A 203 41.68 4.58 2.84
CA SER A 203 40.39 4.58 2.12
C SER A 203 40.29 3.31 1.26
N SER A 204 39.52 2.34 1.74
CA SER A 204 39.09 1.18 0.96
C SER A 204 37.88 1.57 0.14
N ARG A 205 38.06 1.71 -1.17
CA ARG A 205 36.97 1.83 -2.14
C ARG A 205 36.20 0.50 -2.17
N ILE A 206 34.93 0.53 -1.77
CA ILE A 206 33.96 -0.47 -2.18
C ILE A 206 32.94 0.24 -3.07
N SER A 207 33.04 -0.08 -4.35
CA SER A 207 31.99 0.10 -5.34
C SER A 207 30.93 -0.98 -5.12
N SER A 208 29.69 -0.59 -4.85
CA SER A 208 28.53 -1.45 -5.04
C SER A 208 27.26 -0.63 -5.34
N ILE A 209 26.41 -1.26 -6.15
CA ILE A 209 25.32 -0.69 -6.95
C ILE A 209 24.02 -0.86 -6.16
N ILE A 210 23.46 0.22 -5.60
CA ILE A 210 22.03 0.34 -5.22
C ILE A 210 21.63 1.83 -5.32
N PRO A 211 20.82 2.26 -6.32
CA PRO A 211 20.45 3.66 -6.47
C PRO A 211 19.01 3.91 -6.03
N THR A 212 18.69 3.98 -4.72
CA THR A 212 17.30 4.30 -4.31
C THR A 212 17.07 5.10 -3.02
N PHE A 213 18.10 5.48 -2.25
CA PHE A 213 17.88 6.29 -1.01
C PHE A 213 18.63 7.63 -0.96
N SER A 214 19.29 8.04 -2.04
CA SER A 214 19.94 9.36 -2.14
C SER A 214 18.96 10.54 -2.02
N TYR A 215 17.66 10.33 -2.26
CA TYR A 215 16.69 11.41 -2.44
C TYR A 215 16.34 12.19 -1.16
N VAL A 216 16.33 11.55 0.02
CA VAL A 216 16.02 12.26 1.29
C VAL A 216 17.20 13.10 1.75
N THR A 217 18.43 12.66 1.48
CA THR A 217 19.65 13.45 1.70
C THR A 217 19.88 14.50 0.61
N ASP A 218 19.52 14.26 -0.65
CA ASP A 218 19.64 15.24 -1.74
C ASP A 218 18.61 16.39 -1.63
N LEU A 219 17.45 16.14 -1.02
CA LEU A 219 16.47 17.19 -0.67
C LEU A 219 17.00 18.18 0.40
N LEU A 220 18.12 17.86 1.06
CA LEU A 220 18.77 18.79 1.98
C LEU A 220 19.72 19.78 1.26
N HIS A 221 20.03 19.59 -0.04
CA HIS A 221 21.07 20.39 -0.74
C HIS A 221 20.75 20.91 -2.16
N GLN A 222 19.53 20.77 -2.70
CA GLN A 222 19.27 21.31 -4.05
C GLN A 222 18.86 22.78 -4.06
N ASN A 223 19.77 23.60 -4.61
CA ASN A 223 19.63 25.00 -4.96
C ASN A 223 19.60 25.12 -6.50
N SER A 224 18.66 25.93 -7.02
CA SER A 224 18.61 26.55 -8.36
C SER A 224 18.55 25.69 -9.65
N GLY A 225 17.52 25.96 -10.47
CA GLY A 225 17.41 25.56 -11.87
C GLY A 225 16.21 26.22 -12.57
N LEU A 226 16.40 27.46 -13.03
CA LEU A 226 15.45 28.25 -13.81
C LEU A 226 15.20 27.68 -15.21
N SER A 227 13.96 27.70 -15.68
CA SER A 227 13.66 27.74 -17.11
C SER A 227 12.43 28.60 -17.41
N ASN A 228 12.68 29.64 -18.20
CA ASN A 228 11.71 30.55 -18.80
C ASN A 228 10.83 29.82 -19.83
N SER A 229 9.54 30.16 -19.88
CA SER A 229 8.79 30.10 -21.13
C SER A 229 7.82 31.28 -21.22
N SER A 230 8.06 32.07 -22.25
CA SER A 230 7.41 33.32 -22.62
C SER A 230 5.97 33.16 -23.13
N SER A 231 5.20 34.19 -22.78
CA SER A 231 3.95 34.72 -23.36
C SER A 231 3.65 34.43 -24.84
N SER A 232 2.36 34.25 -25.13
CA SER A 232 1.71 34.85 -26.31
C SER A 232 0.23 35.10 -26.03
N GLU A 233 -0.13 36.37 -25.95
CA GLU A 233 -1.48 36.91 -26.00
C GLU A 233 -2.07 36.74 -27.41
N ARG A 234 -3.40 36.60 -27.51
CA ARG A 234 -4.22 37.26 -28.54
C ARG A 234 -5.68 37.36 -28.10
N THR A 235 -6.18 38.57 -28.23
CA THR A 235 -7.52 39.09 -27.95
C THR A 235 -8.52 38.78 -29.07
N SER A 236 -9.81 38.65 -28.75
CA SER A 236 -10.90 39.28 -29.51
C SER A 236 -12.25 39.20 -28.78
N ASN A 237 -12.97 40.32 -28.83
CA ASN A 237 -14.31 40.58 -28.27
C ASN A 237 -15.44 40.05 -29.16
N GLY A 238 -16.62 39.78 -28.57
CA GLY A 238 -17.90 39.65 -29.29
C GLY A 238 -19.08 39.24 -28.39
N SER A 239 -20.20 39.95 -28.50
CA SER A 239 -21.30 40.11 -27.54
C SER A 239 -22.51 39.15 -27.67
N SER A 240 -23.20 38.96 -26.54
CA SER A 240 -24.67 38.81 -26.29
C SER A 240 -25.50 37.68 -26.96
N ASN A 241 -26.03 36.73 -26.16
CA ASN A 241 -27.48 36.59 -25.84
C ASN A 241 -27.87 35.25 -25.15
N GLN A 242 -28.48 35.37 -23.95
CA GLN A 242 -29.53 34.54 -23.30
C GLN A 242 -29.32 33.05 -22.96
N PRO A 243 -30.00 32.53 -21.89
CA PRO A 243 -29.50 31.44 -21.08
C PRO A 243 -30.18 30.10 -21.40
N MET A 244 -29.39 29.10 -21.78
CA MET A 244 -29.75 27.70 -21.52
C MET A 244 -29.03 27.24 -20.26
N VAL A 245 -29.81 26.89 -19.24
CA VAL A 245 -29.31 26.17 -18.07
C VAL A 245 -28.89 24.78 -18.54
N LEU A 246 -27.62 24.63 -18.90
CA LEU A 246 -26.98 23.32 -18.99
C LEU A 246 -26.76 22.81 -17.56
N PRO A 247 -27.04 21.54 -17.26
CA PRO A 247 -26.62 20.94 -16.00
C PRO A 247 -25.10 21.07 -15.91
N SER A 248 -24.61 21.68 -14.84
CA SER A 248 -23.20 21.79 -14.51
C SER A 248 -22.59 20.39 -14.56
N LYS A 249 -21.75 20.13 -15.57
CA LYS A 249 -20.95 18.90 -15.64
C LYS A 249 -20.16 18.79 -14.34
N THR A 250 -20.50 17.81 -13.51
CA THR A 250 -19.68 17.43 -12.37
C THR A 250 -18.35 16.96 -12.93
N ASN A 251 -17.25 17.68 -12.65
CA ASN A 251 -15.89 17.34 -13.10
C ASN A 251 -15.31 16.11 -12.35
N GLY A 252 -16.17 15.23 -11.85
CA GLY A 252 -15.83 13.96 -11.23
C GLY A 252 -16.02 12.82 -12.22
N SER A 253 -15.04 11.94 -12.30
CA SER A 253 -15.05 10.73 -13.12
C SER A 253 -15.93 9.61 -12.55
N LEU A 254 -16.14 9.59 -11.23
CA LEU A 254 -17.12 8.70 -10.60
C LEU A 254 -18.50 9.38 -10.62
N PRO A 255 -19.49 8.87 -11.37
CA PRO A 255 -20.83 9.47 -11.42
C PRO A 255 -21.47 9.40 -10.05
N LEU A 256 -21.66 10.57 -9.42
CA LEU A 256 -22.43 10.66 -8.18
C LEU A 256 -23.93 10.71 -8.52
N PRO A 257 -24.81 10.03 -7.75
CA PRO A 257 -26.23 10.27 -7.83
C PRO A 257 -26.50 11.77 -7.63
N ILE A 258 -27.35 12.37 -8.46
CA ILE A 258 -27.76 13.78 -8.30
C ILE A 258 -28.55 13.85 -7.00
N LEU A 259 -27.87 14.20 -5.90
CA LEU A 259 -28.51 14.57 -4.67
C LEU A 259 -29.12 15.96 -4.90
N ASN A 260 -30.43 15.99 -5.20
CA ASN A 260 -31.20 17.22 -5.14
C ASN A 260 -31.19 17.71 -3.69
N ALA A 261 -30.19 18.52 -3.35
CA ALA A 261 -30.13 19.23 -2.10
C ALA A 261 -31.25 20.28 -2.12
N GLN A 262 -32.48 19.87 -1.81
CA GLN A 262 -33.48 20.81 -1.31
C GLN A 262 -32.90 21.42 -0.04
N ARG A 263 -32.39 22.65 -0.16
CA ARG A 263 -32.17 23.55 0.97
C ARG A 263 -33.52 23.85 1.62
N SER A 264 -34.05 22.91 2.38
CA SER A 264 -35.10 23.18 3.34
C SER A 264 -34.42 23.83 4.54
N GLY A 265 -34.38 25.17 4.52
CA GLY A 265 -34.00 25.97 5.65
C GLY A 265 -35.02 25.81 6.77
N VAL A 266 -34.78 24.86 7.67
CA VAL A 266 -35.29 24.88 9.04
C VAL A 266 -34.14 24.43 9.93
N TYR A 267 -33.50 25.39 10.58
CA TYR A 267 -32.57 25.14 11.68
C TYR A 267 -33.36 24.58 12.87
N SER A 268 -33.67 23.29 12.86
CA SER A 268 -33.80 22.56 14.12
C SER A 268 -32.39 22.15 14.51
N GLN A 269 -31.95 22.62 15.69
CA GLN A 269 -30.82 22.06 16.42
C GLN A 269 -31.13 20.60 16.78
N ALA A 270 -31.10 19.71 15.80
CA ALA A 270 -31.06 18.29 16.06
C ALA A 270 -29.67 18.02 16.65
N LEU A 271 -29.63 17.55 17.90
CA LEU A 271 -28.46 16.93 18.50
C LEU A 271 -27.88 15.94 17.47
N HIS A 272 -26.78 16.32 16.81
CA HIS A 272 -26.11 15.42 15.88
C HIS A 272 -25.64 14.22 16.72
N PRO A 273 -26.12 12.99 16.43
CA PRO A 273 -25.67 11.82 17.15
C PRO A 273 -24.16 11.67 16.92
N THR A 274 -23.41 11.53 18.01
CA THR A 274 -21.96 11.30 17.98
C THR A 274 -21.64 10.12 17.06
N LEU A 275 -20.72 10.31 16.11
CA LEU A 275 -20.34 9.25 15.19
C LEU A 275 -19.70 8.08 15.95
N VAL A 276 -20.12 6.86 15.61
CA VAL A 276 -19.60 5.64 16.22
C VAL A 276 -18.49 5.07 15.34
N ALA A 277 -17.41 4.61 15.97
CA ALA A 277 -16.36 3.86 15.29
C ALA A 277 -16.88 2.45 14.93
N ARG A 278 -16.70 2.03 13.67
CA ARG A 278 -16.98 0.63 13.31
C ARG A 278 -15.92 -0.29 13.91
N ALA A 279 -16.33 -1.51 14.25
CA ALA A 279 -15.41 -2.58 14.63
C ALA A 279 -14.65 -3.09 13.39
N SER A 280 -13.35 -3.29 13.54
CA SER A 280 -12.50 -3.87 12.48
C SER A 280 -12.91 -5.30 12.15
N ARG A 281 -13.13 -5.58 10.86
CA ARG A 281 -13.41 -6.91 10.32
C ARG A 281 -12.16 -7.78 10.21
N TYR A 282 -10.97 -7.21 10.35
CA TYR A 282 -9.70 -7.93 10.37
C TYR A 282 -9.34 -8.48 11.76
N ARG A 283 -10.08 -8.06 12.80
CA ARG A 283 -9.81 -8.44 14.19
C ARG A 283 -9.99 -9.94 14.47
N TYR A 284 -10.94 -10.58 13.78
CA TYR A 284 -11.30 -11.98 13.99
C TYR A 284 -11.39 -12.72 12.65
N PRO A 285 -10.24 -12.98 12.01
CA PRO A 285 -10.21 -13.60 10.68
C PRO A 285 -10.64 -15.08 10.74
N ASP A 286 -11.39 -15.50 9.72
CA ASP A 286 -11.91 -16.86 9.56
C ASP A 286 -10.76 -17.90 9.43
N PRO A 287 -10.87 -19.09 10.07
CA PRO A 287 -10.01 -20.24 9.79
C PRO A 287 -9.73 -20.52 8.31
N SER A 288 -10.71 -20.32 7.42
CA SER A 288 -10.59 -20.55 5.98
C SER A 288 -10.16 -19.33 5.17
N LEU A 289 -9.49 -18.34 5.77
CA LEU A 289 -9.04 -17.10 5.12
C LEU A 289 -8.50 -17.29 3.68
N GLY A 290 -9.18 -16.69 2.71
CA GLY A 290 -8.81 -16.72 1.29
C GLY A 290 -8.91 -18.08 0.59
N SER A 291 -9.49 -19.12 1.22
CA SER A 291 -9.51 -20.48 0.67
C SER A 291 -10.34 -20.66 -0.60
N ASN A 292 -11.26 -19.74 -0.91
CA ASN A 292 -12.19 -19.86 -2.04
C ASN A 292 -11.77 -19.06 -3.27
N ASP A 293 -10.85 -18.09 -3.13
CA ASP A 293 -10.29 -17.42 -4.32
C ASP A 293 -9.43 -18.42 -5.11
N PRO A 294 -9.64 -18.65 -6.40
CA PRO A 294 -8.89 -19.67 -7.15
C PRO A 294 -7.41 -19.32 -7.36
N ARG A 295 -7.03 -18.04 -7.22
CA ARG A 295 -5.65 -17.57 -7.46
C ARG A 295 -4.71 -18.04 -6.33
N LEU A 296 -3.42 -18.20 -6.65
CA LEU A 296 -2.42 -18.58 -5.65
C LEU A 296 -2.19 -17.44 -4.67
N ASP A 297 -2.56 -17.60 -3.40
CA ASP A 297 -2.31 -16.64 -2.31
C ASP A 297 -1.00 -16.93 -1.55
N ALA A 298 -0.60 -16.04 -0.64
CA ALA A 298 0.61 -16.22 0.16
C ALA A 298 0.59 -17.47 1.06
N ILE A 299 -0.59 -18.00 1.42
CA ILE A 299 -0.73 -19.23 2.19
C ILE A 299 -0.44 -20.44 1.30
N ARG A 300 -1.03 -20.49 0.10
CA ARG A 300 -0.85 -21.58 -0.87
C ARG A 300 0.55 -21.61 -1.48
N LEU A 301 1.19 -20.44 -1.58
CA LEU A 301 2.61 -20.33 -1.93
C LEU A 301 3.54 -20.79 -0.80
N GLY A 302 3.02 -21.10 0.39
CA GLY A 302 3.81 -21.52 1.55
C GLY A 302 4.65 -20.39 2.16
N LEU A 303 4.34 -19.12 1.84
CA LEU A 303 4.99 -17.97 2.48
C LEU A 303 4.52 -17.83 3.93
N LEU A 304 3.24 -18.17 4.17
CA LEU A 304 2.59 -18.17 5.48
C LEU A 304 1.79 -19.45 5.69
N SER A 305 1.68 -19.89 6.92
CA SER A 305 0.58 -20.79 7.30
C SER A 305 -0.72 -20.01 7.50
N SER A 306 -1.88 -20.69 7.42
CA SER A 306 -3.18 -20.07 7.74
C SER A 306 -3.21 -19.49 9.16
N HIS A 307 -2.54 -20.12 10.12
CA HIS A 307 -2.45 -19.59 11.48
C HIS A 307 -1.67 -18.27 11.55
N GLU A 308 -0.53 -18.19 10.87
CA GLU A 308 0.29 -16.98 10.80
C GLU A 308 -0.43 -15.84 10.09
N ALA A 309 -1.10 -16.12 8.97
CA ALA A 309 -1.89 -15.12 8.25
C ALA A 309 -2.97 -14.51 9.16
N ARG A 310 -3.75 -15.35 9.87
CA ARG A 310 -4.77 -14.90 10.82
C ARG A 310 -4.20 -14.10 11.98
N PHE A 311 -3.04 -14.52 12.50
CA PHE A 311 -2.33 -13.77 13.53
C PHE A 311 -1.95 -12.36 13.03
N LEU A 312 -1.39 -12.25 11.83
CA LEU A 312 -0.99 -10.97 11.23
C LEU A 312 -2.19 -10.06 10.93
N PHE A 313 -3.33 -10.60 10.49
CA PHE A 313 -4.59 -9.84 10.35
C PHE A 313 -5.06 -9.26 11.69
N SER A 314 -5.05 -10.09 12.73
CA SER A 314 -5.44 -9.66 14.08
C SER A 314 -4.49 -8.60 14.65
N LEU A 315 -3.20 -8.72 14.31
CA LEU A 315 -2.16 -7.77 14.66
C LEU A 315 -2.38 -6.44 13.94
N TYR A 316 -2.59 -6.45 12.60
CA TYR A 316 -2.91 -5.27 11.80
C TYR A 316 -4.07 -4.48 12.40
N ALA A 317 -5.19 -5.16 12.69
CA ALA A 317 -6.38 -4.56 13.28
C ALA A 317 -6.12 -3.92 14.66
N LYS A 318 -5.13 -4.44 15.40
CA LYS A 318 -4.81 -3.98 16.75
C LYS A 318 -3.85 -2.79 16.73
N THR A 319 -2.79 -2.85 15.92
CA THR A 319 -1.62 -1.98 16.06
C THR A 319 -1.49 -0.96 14.95
N ILE A 320 -2.07 -1.23 13.77
CA ILE A 320 -1.84 -0.41 12.57
C ILE A 320 -3.12 0.32 12.14
N GLU A 321 -4.23 -0.42 12.02
CA GLU A 321 -5.52 0.14 11.57
C GLU A 321 -6.04 1.34 12.38
N PRO A 322 -5.85 1.43 13.72
CA PRO A 322 -6.27 2.60 14.49
C PRO A 322 -5.61 3.92 14.06
N PHE A 323 -4.44 3.85 13.43
CA PHE A 323 -3.70 5.00 12.90
C PHE A 323 -3.85 5.13 11.37
N GLY A 324 -4.65 4.26 10.76
CA GLY A 324 -4.93 4.28 9.33
C GLY A 324 -5.93 5.38 8.96
N PHE A 325 -6.08 5.59 7.65
CA PHE A 325 -6.87 6.70 7.12
C PHE A 325 -8.38 6.43 6.99
N GLY A 326 -8.92 5.47 7.74
CA GLY A 326 -10.32 5.04 7.59
C GLY A 326 -10.60 4.25 6.30
N PHE A 327 -9.58 3.62 5.71
CA PHE A 327 -9.74 2.74 4.54
C PHE A 327 -10.81 1.67 4.77
N PRO A 328 -11.64 1.32 3.78
CA PRO A 328 -12.67 0.30 3.94
C PRO A 328 -12.05 -1.05 4.29
N ASP A 329 -12.70 -1.81 5.17
CA ASP A 329 -12.32 -3.17 5.52
C ASP A 329 -13.28 -4.17 4.88
N PHE A 330 -12.71 -5.28 4.39
CA PHE A 330 -13.49 -6.37 3.81
C PHE A 330 -13.57 -7.54 4.80
N PRO A 331 -14.56 -8.43 4.67
CA PRO A 331 -14.62 -9.62 5.49
C PRO A 331 -13.34 -10.46 5.34
N ALA A 332 -12.59 -10.65 6.43
CA ALA A 332 -11.48 -11.60 6.50
C ALA A 332 -12.03 -13.05 6.52
N SER A 333 -12.52 -13.48 5.37
CA SER A 333 -13.28 -14.72 5.15
C SER A 333 -12.61 -15.61 4.09
N SER A 334 -13.25 -16.72 3.73
CA SER A 334 -12.82 -17.57 2.62
C SER A 334 -12.73 -16.88 1.27
N GLU A 335 -13.49 -15.79 1.07
CA GLU A 335 -13.55 -15.06 -0.21
C GLU A 335 -12.46 -13.97 -0.34
N LEU A 336 -11.61 -13.79 0.69
CA LEU A 336 -10.60 -12.73 0.70
C LEU A 336 -9.61 -12.88 -0.46
N THR A 337 -9.35 -11.80 -1.19
CA THR A 337 -8.47 -11.85 -2.36
C THR A 337 -6.98 -11.89 -1.98
N PRO A 338 -6.12 -12.49 -2.84
CA PRO A 338 -4.69 -12.60 -2.58
C PRO A 338 -3.98 -11.27 -2.38
N VAL A 339 -4.32 -10.22 -3.13
CA VAL A 339 -3.64 -8.91 -3.00
C VAL A 339 -3.89 -8.30 -1.63
N LEU A 340 -5.14 -8.33 -1.16
CA LEU A 340 -5.49 -7.81 0.15
C LEU A 340 -4.85 -8.64 1.28
N LEU A 341 -4.85 -9.96 1.16
CA LEU A 341 -4.15 -10.86 2.09
C LEU A 341 -2.67 -10.51 2.19
N SER A 342 -1.99 -10.41 1.05
CA SER A 342 -0.55 -10.12 1.00
C SER A 342 -0.23 -8.70 1.48
N ALA A 343 -1.06 -7.72 1.17
CA ALA A 343 -0.90 -6.34 1.63
C ALA A 343 -0.96 -6.24 3.16
N VAL A 344 -2.04 -6.74 3.77
CA VAL A 344 -2.24 -6.70 5.22
C VAL A 344 -1.13 -7.46 5.95
N THR A 345 -0.81 -8.67 5.50
CA THR A 345 0.24 -9.49 6.13
C THR A 345 1.64 -8.89 5.94
N SER A 346 1.94 -8.30 4.78
CA SER A 346 3.21 -7.60 4.54
C SER A 346 3.37 -6.41 5.49
N VAL A 347 2.35 -5.56 5.64
CA VAL A 347 2.39 -4.40 6.54
C VAL A 347 2.45 -4.79 8.01
N ALA A 348 1.77 -5.87 8.42
CA ALA A 348 1.76 -6.32 9.81
C ALA A 348 3.00 -7.12 10.24
N SER A 349 3.67 -7.79 9.29
CA SER A 349 4.83 -8.64 9.56
C SER A 349 5.96 -8.00 10.39
N PRO A 350 6.35 -6.72 10.22
CA PRO A 350 7.45 -6.10 10.98
C PRO A 350 7.13 -5.97 12.48
N PHE A 351 5.85 -5.92 12.84
CA PHE A 351 5.37 -5.76 14.21
C PHE A 351 5.16 -7.11 14.91
N SER A 352 5.39 -8.22 14.21
CA SER A 352 5.27 -9.55 14.79
C SER A 352 6.34 -9.76 15.86
N PRO A 353 6.02 -10.34 17.03
CA PRO A 353 7.04 -10.75 17.99
C PRO A 353 7.89 -11.90 17.47
N SER A 354 7.41 -12.68 16.50
CA SER A 354 8.14 -13.77 15.87
C SER A 354 9.22 -13.24 14.91
N LEU A 355 10.49 -13.51 15.22
CA LEU A 355 11.62 -13.18 14.36
C LEU A 355 11.50 -13.82 12.97
N ASP A 356 10.96 -15.04 12.90
CA ASP A 356 10.78 -15.79 11.66
C ASP A 356 9.69 -15.20 10.76
N LEU A 357 8.66 -14.55 11.33
CA LEU A 357 7.69 -13.80 10.53
C LEU A 357 8.28 -12.47 10.05
N ARG A 358 9.06 -11.78 10.90
CA ARG A 358 9.74 -10.53 10.51
C ARG A 358 10.76 -10.77 9.40
N SER A 359 11.52 -11.87 9.44
CA SER A 359 12.51 -12.21 8.40
C SER A 359 11.86 -12.51 7.04
N ARG A 360 10.58 -12.91 7.00
CA ARG A 360 9.80 -13.14 5.78
C ARG A 360 9.22 -11.86 5.16
N GLN A 361 9.37 -10.70 5.80
CA GLN A 361 8.81 -9.42 5.33
C GLN A 361 9.16 -9.10 3.87
N TRP A 362 10.41 -9.35 3.44
CA TRP A 362 10.82 -9.09 2.06
C TRP A 362 10.09 -9.98 1.04
N ARG A 363 9.88 -11.25 1.37
CA ARG A 363 9.12 -12.18 0.51
C ARG A 363 7.67 -11.76 0.41
N LEU A 364 7.05 -11.35 1.53
CA LEU A 364 5.68 -10.83 1.55
C LEU A 364 5.54 -9.55 0.74
N ARG A 365 6.53 -8.64 0.86
CA ARG A 365 6.59 -7.43 0.02
C ARG A 365 6.67 -7.76 -1.45
N ASN A 366 7.55 -8.67 -1.85
CA ASN A 366 7.67 -9.07 -3.25
C ASN A 366 6.42 -9.76 -3.78
N ASP A 367 5.71 -10.50 -2.94
CA ASP A 367 4.42 -11.09 -3.30
C ASP A 367 3.36 -10.00 -3.59
N VAL A 368 3.31 -8.91 -2.81
CA VAL A 368 2.46 -7.75 -3.14
C VAL A 368 2.87 -7.16 -4.49
N LEU A 369 4.16 -6.85 -4.66
CA LEU A 369 4.67 -6.22 -5.89
C LEU A 369 4.41 -7.06 -7.14
N GLY A 370 4.61 -8.38 -7.05
CA GLY A 370 4.38 -9.32 -8.13
C GLY A 370 2.92 -9.44 -8.55
N ARG A 371 1.98 -9.07 -7.66
CA ARG A 371 0.54 -9.07 -7.96
C ARG A 371 0.02 -7.73 -8.43
N THR A 372 0.71 -6.63 -8.11
CA THR A 372 0.24 -5.28 -8.42
C THR A 372 0.93 -4.68 -9.64
N LEU A 373 2.27 -4.70 -9.70
CA LEU A 373 3.04 -3.97 -10.70
C LEU A 373 2.85 -4.47 -12.14
N PRO A 374 2.61 -5.77 -12.43
CA PRO A 374 2.32 -6.21 -13.80
C PRO A 374 1.06 -5.59 -14.41
N TYR A 375 0.14 -5.08 -13.57
CA TYR A 375 -1.10 -4.44 -13.98
C TYR A 375 -1.09 -2.92 -13.74
N ALA A 376 0.07 -2.36 -13.42
CA ALA A 376 0.22 -0.92 -13.23
C ALA A 376 0.21 -0.19 -14.59
N PRO A 377 -0.43 0.98 -14.68
CA PRO A 377 -0.41 1.78 -15.89
C PRO A 377 0.98 2.39 -16.12
N SER A 378 1.35 2.54 -17.38
CA SER A 378 2.41 3.43 -17.83
C SER A 378 1.91 4.87 -17.93
N THR A 379 0.69 5.08 -18.43
CA THR A 379 0.06 6.40 -18.59
C THR A 379 -1.41 6.42 -18.15
N ALA A 380 -1.97 7.62 -17.96
CA ALA A 380 -3.38 7.79 -17.61
C ALA A 380 -4.35 7.28 -18.71
N GLU A 381 -3.88 7.24 -19.95
CA GLU A 381 -4.66 6.88 -21.14
C GLU A 381 -4.64 5.38 -21.44
N ASP A 382 -3.86 4.60 -20.69
CA ASP A 382 -3.81 3.16 -20.86
C ASP A 382 -5.21 2.53 -20.74
N GLU A 383 -5.43 1.45 -21.49
CA GLU A 383 -6.68 0.70 -21.47
C GLU A 383 -6.71 -0.25 -20.27
N PHE A 384 -7.84 -0.28 -19.56
CA PHE A 384 -8.02 -1.19 -18.44
C PHE A 384 -8.45 -2.57 -18.94
N ASN A 385 -7.64 -3.59 -18.62
CA ASN A 385 -7.99 -4.96 -18.92
C ASN A 385 -8.93 -5.55 -17.84
N PRO A 386 -10.21 -5.82 -18.14
CA PRO A 386 -11.15 -6.40 -17.18
C PRO A 386 -10.75 -7.82 -16.74
N GLU A 387 -9.98 -8.56 -17.57
CA GLU A 387 -9.49 -9.90 -17.25
C GLU A 387 -8.30 -9.91 -16.28
N SER A 388 -7.85 -8.74 -15.81
CA SER A 388 -6.77 -8.63 -14.83
C SER A 388 -7.15 -9.17 -13.45
N GLY A 389 -8.45 -9.31 -13.15
CA GLY A 389 -8.93 -9.70 -11.83
C GLY A 389 -8.72 -8.64 -10.75
N ILE A 390 -8.49 -7.39 -11.15
CA ILE A 390 -8.41 -6.24 -10.25
C ILE A 390 -9.83 -5.77 -9.91
N GLY A 391 -10.21 -5.91 -8.64
CA GLY A 391 -11.47 -5.38 -8.10
C GLY A 391 -11.22 -4.46 -6.90
N THR A 392 -12.26 -4.27 -6.09
CA THR A 392 -12.22 -3.37 -4.91
C THR A 392 -11.19 -3.77 -3.87
N GLU A 393 -11.05 -5.07 -3.60
CA GLU A 393 -10.09 -5.57 -2.61
C GLU A 393 -8.65 -5.39 -3.06
N GLU A 394 -8.37 -5.57 -4.37
CA GLU A 394 -7.05 -5.33 -4.95
C GLU A 394 -6.67 -3.84 -4.86
N VAL A 395 -7.59 -2.94 -5.18
CA VAL A 395 -7.37 -1.49 -5.05
C VAL A 395 -7.05 -1.14 -3.60
N VAL A 396 -7.86 -1.61 -2.65
CA VAL A 396 -7.67 -1.29 -1.23
C VAL A 396 -6.43 -1.95 -0.65
N GLY A 397 -6.11 -3.18 -1.05
CA GLY A 397 -4.85 -3.85 -0.70
C GLY A 397 -3.63 -3.05 -1.17
N ALA A 398 -3.66 -2.56 -2.41
CA ALA A 398 -2.63 -1.67 -2.94
C ALA A 398 -2.54 -0.35 -2.16
N CYS A 399 -3.68 0.24 -1.76
CA CYS A 399 -3.72 1.46 -0.92
C CYS A 399 -3.12 1.22 0.47
N ILE A 400 -3.50 0.12 1.14
CA ILE A 400 -2.96 -0.27 2.45
C ILE A 400 -1.45 -0.42 2.34
N TRP A 401 -0.96 -1.25 1.42
CA TRP A 401 0.47 -1.52 1.34
C TRP A 401 1.29 -0.27 1.01
N SER A 402 0.86 0.51 0.02
CA SER A 402 1.55 1.74 -0.37
C SER A 402 1.51 2.83 0.69
N SER A 403 0.52 2.84 1.59
CA SER A 403 0.44 3.84 2.67
C SER A 403 1.46 3.63 3.79
N TYR A 404 2.03 2.44 3.92
CA TYR A 404 3.04 2.10 4.95
C TYR A 404 4.43 1.82 4.37
N GLN A 405 4.62 2.07 3.07
CA GLN A 405 5.91 1.96 2.40
C GLN A 405 6.26 3.30 1.77
N GLY A 406 7.50 3.76 1.93
CA GLY A 406 7.98 5.05 1.39
C GLY A 406 8.90 4.90 0.17
N SER A 407 8.76 3.81 -0.60
CA SER A 407 9.65 3.51 -1.72
C SER A 407 9.05 3.87 -3.08
N ILE A 408 9.89 3.95 -4.11
CA ILE A 408 9.41 4.23 -5.48
C ILE A 408 8.40 3.18 -5.98
N GLU A 409 8.52 1.93 -5.52
CA GLU A 409 7.52 0.90 -5.81
C GLU A 409 6.19 1.19 -5.10
N ALA A 410 6.21 1.72 -3.86
CA ALA A 410 5.00 2.15 -3.17
C ALA A 410 4.26 3.24 -3.93
N TRP A 411 5.00 4.22 -4.48
CA TRP A 411 4.42 5.23 -5.37
C TRP A 411 3.81 4.62 -6.63
N LYS A 412 4.50 3.67 -7.30
CA LYS A 412 3.94 2.98 -8.48
C LYS A 412 2.68 2.19 -8.14
N VAL A 413 2.64 1.52 -6.99
CA VAL A 413 1.47 0.76 -6.52
C VAL A 413 0.30 1.70 -6.18
N ALA A 414 0.54 2.82 -5.49
CA ALA A 414 -0.49 3.81 -5.22
C ALA A 414 -1.05 4.42 -6.52
N ARG A 415 -0.19 4.70 -7.49
CA ARG A 415 -0.55 5.18 -8.82
C ARG A 415 -1.41 4.17 -9.59
N ALA A 416 -1.06 2.89 -9.49
CA ALA A 416 -1.86 1.80 -10.05
C ALA A 416 -3.24 1.73 -9.38
N ALA A 417 -3.31 1.79 -8.05
CA ALA A 417 -4.56 1.81 -7.31
C ALA A 417 -5.46 2.97 -7.71
N ARG A 418 -4.90 4.18 -7.87
CA ARG A 418 -5.65 5.34 -8.39
C ARG A 418 -6.23 5.06 -9.76
N TRP A 419 -5.40 4.62 -10.70
CA TRP A 419 -5.85 4.39 -12.08
C TRP A 419 -6.88 3.25 -12.16
N TRP A 420 -6.70 2.16 -11.40
CA TRP A 420 -7.71 1.10 -11.28
C TRP A 420 -9.03 1.65 -10.74
N SER A 421 -9.01 2.46 -9.67
CA SER A 421 -10.22 3.04 -9.09
C SER A 421 -10.99 3.96 -10.04
N GLU A 422 -10.31 4.50 -11.06
CA GLU A 422 -10.90 5.38 -12.08
C GLU A 422 -11.42 4.61 -13.29
N LYS A 423 -10.62 3.69 -13.81
CA LYS A 423 -10.95 2.98 -15.05
C LYS A 423 -11.84 1.77 -14.82
N TYR A 424 -11.86 1.24 -13.60
CA TYR A 424 -12.80 0.19 -13.21
C TYR A 424 -14.21 0.78 -13.11
N SER A 425 -14.92 0.84 -14.24
CA SER A 425 -16.31 1.29 -14.25
C SER A 425 -17.19 0.22 -13.61
N TYR A 426 -17.76 0.56 -12.47
CA TYR A 426 -18.79 -0.25 -11.83
C TYR A 426 -20.18 -0.12 -12.51
N GLU A 427 -20.29 0.76 -13.51
CA GLU A 427 -21.52 1.07 -14.24
C GLU A 427 -21.29 0.92 -15.74
N THR A 428 -21.73 -0.22 -16.28
CA THR A 428 -22.14 -0.41 -17.69
C THR A 428 -21.12 -0.16 -18.80
N GLY A 429 -20.72 -1.26 -19.44
CA GLY A 429 -20.42 -1.33 -20.87
C GLY A 429 -20.92 -2.67 -21.44
N PRO A 430 -20.82 -2.94 -22.75
CA PRO A 430 -21.16 -4.24 -23.37
C PRO A 430 -20.40 -5.44 -22.78
N HIS A 431 -19.39 -5.16 -21.94
CA HIS A 431 -18.58 -6.08 -21.16
C HIS A 431 -19.06 -6.26 -19.70
N ALA A 432 -20.26 -5.78 -19.35
CA ALA A 432 -20.95 -6.12 -18.09
C ALA A 432 -21.49 -7.57 -18.09
N GLY A 433 -20.85 -8.45 -18.86
CA GLY A 433 -20.93 -9.89 -18.70
C GLY A 433 -19.83 -10.37 -17.76
N LEU A 434 -19.95 -11.61 -17.28
CA LEU A 434 -18.84 -12.28 -16.60
C LEU A 434 -17.60 -12.21 -17.49
N THR A 435 -16.47 -11.79 -16.93
CA THR A 435 -15.17 -11.91 -17.58
C THR A 435 -14.93 -13.36 -17.97
N VAL A 436 -14.10 -13.61 -18.99
CA VAL A 436 -13.72 -14.98 -19.36
C VAL A 436 -13.14 -15.68 -18.14
N GLY A 437 -12.32 -14.99 -17.37
CA GLY A 437 -11.75 -15.49 -16.14
C GLY A 437 -12.78 -15.94 -15.09
N GLU A 438 -13.89 -15.22 -14.97
CA GLU A 438 -15.01 -15.61 -14.10
C GLU A 438 -15.81 -16.78 -14.67
N MET A 439 -16.10 -16.78 -15.97
CA MET A 439 -16.80 -17.88 -16.65
C MET A 439 -16.07 -19.21 -16.47
N VAL A 440 -14.73 -19.16 -16.42
CA VAL A 440 -13.85 -20.32 -16.29
C VAL A 440 -13.31 -20.51 -14.87
N ALA A 441 -13.87 -19.79 -13.88
CA ALA A 441 -13.54 -19.89 -12.45
C ALA A 441 -12.04 -19.75 -12.10
N ILE A 442 -11.29 -18.96 -12.87
CA ILE A 442 -9.92 -18.54 -12.54
C ILE A 442 -9.87 -17.16 -11.87
N LEU A 443 -10.97 -16.40 -11.95
CA LEU A 443 -11.22 -15.18 -11.19
C LEU A 443 -12.40 -15.39 -10.22
N PRO A 444 -12.37 -14.78 -9.02
CA PRO A 444 -13.52 -14.78 -8.13
C PRO A 444 -14.70 -14.02 -8.76
N PRO A 445 -15.95 -14.35 -8.41
CA PRO A 445 -17.12 -13.65 -8.94
C PRO A 445 -17.14 -12.16 -8.56
N VAL A 446 -17.61 -11.30 -9.47
CA VAL A 446 -17.80 -9.86 -9.21
C VAL A 446 -18.62 -9.67 -7.95
N ARG A 447 -18.05 -8.93 -6.99
CA ARG A 447 -18.78 -8.53 -5.80
C ARG A 447 -19.71 -7.37 -6.12
N HIS A 448 -20.94 -7.43 -5.63
CA HIS A 448 -21.82 -6.28 -5.64
C HIS A 448 -21.35 -5.24 -4.63
N VAL A 449 -20.93 -4.08 -5.12
CA VAL A 449 -20.36 -2.98 -4.32
C VAL A 449 -21.35 -1.82 -4.32
N SER A 450 -21.75 -1.37 -3.12
CA SER A 450 -22.65 -0.23 -2.97
C SER A 450 -21.99 1.06 -3.46
N MET A 451 -22.78 2.09 -3.79
CA MET A 451 -22.21 3.38 -4.19
C MET A 451 -21.32 4.00 -3.11
N GLN A 452 -21.67 3.82 -1.83
CA GLN A 452 -20.84 4.28 -0.71
C GLN A 452 -19.49 3.55 -0.67
N ASP A 453 -19.48 2.23 -0.91
CA ASP A 453 -18.23 1.47 -0.94
C ASP A 453 -17.35 1.87 -2.13
N ARG A 454 -17.94 2.19 -3.28
CA ARG A 454 -17.20 2.74 -4.43
C ARG A 454 -16.55 4.08 -4.07
N VAL A 455 -17.28 4.97 -3.38
CA VAL A 455 -16.74 6.24 -2.88
C VAL A 455 -15.58 6.00 -1.89
N ARG A 456 -15.72 5.05 -0.95
CA ARG A 456 -14.64 4.70 -0.01
C ARG A 456 -13.39 4.21 -0.73
N VAL A 457 -13.55 3.31 -1.69
CA VAL A 457 -12.45 2.76 -2.50
C VAL A 457 -11.77 3.86 -3.31
N TRP A 458 -12.56 4.72 -3.95
CA TRP A 458 -12.05 5.86 -4.73
C TRP A 458 -11.27 6.85 -3.85
N LEU A 459 -11.82 7.25 -2.70
CA LEU A 459 -11.16 8.15 -1.75
C LEU A 459 -9.87 7.54 -1.18
N SER A 460 -9.86 6.23 -0.93
CA SER A 460 -8.67 5.52 -0.46
C SER A 460 -7.54 5.55 -1.48
N ALA A 461 -7.86 5.29 -2.76
CA ALA A 461 -6.90 5.33 -3.85
C ALA A 461 -6.41 6.74 -4.16
N PHE A 462 -7.33 7.72 -4.13
CA PHE A 462 -7.01 9.14 -4.23
C PHE A 462 -6.03 9.57 -3.14
N LEU A 463 -6.31 9.24 -1.89
CA LEU A 463 -5.48 9.56 -0.75
C LEU A 463 -4.09 8.92 -0.83
N ALA A 464 -4.03 7.61 -1.08
CA ALA A 464 -2.78 6.86 -1.13
C ALA A 464 -1.83 7.41 -2.21
N GLU A 465 -2.36 7.74 -3.40
CA GLU A 465 -1.54 8.35 -4.46
C GLU A 465 -1.03 9.72 -4.05
N LEU A 466 -1.89 10.61 -3.53
CA LEU A 466 -1.47 11.98 -3.19
C LEU A 466 -0.40 11.99 -2.09
N HIS A 467 -0.50 11.11 -1.09
CA HIS A 467 0.55 10.95 -0.09
C HIS A 467 1.88 10.49 -0.70
N GLN A 468 1.86 9.50 -1.59
CA GLN A 468 3.07 9.05 -2.27
C GLN A 468 3.64 10.11 -3.22
N CYS A 469 2.78 10.89 -3.87
CA CYS A 469 3.16 12.04 -4.67
C CYS A 469 3.87 13.13 -3.83
N GLU A 470 3.39 13.42 -2.63
CA GLU A 470 4.04 14.36 -1.70
C GLU A 470 5.40 13.84 -1.21
N ILE A 471 5.49 12.55 -0.84
CA ILE A 471 6.75 11.92 -0.39
C ILE A 471 7.82 11.96 -1.48
N HIS A 472 7.42 11.72 -2.73
CA HIS A 472 8.34 11.58 -3.86
C HIS A 472 8.43 12.81 -4.77
N SER A 473 7.76 13.91 -4.41
CA SER A 473 7.66 15.13 -5.23
C SER A 473 7.23 14.82 -6.69
N LYS A 474 6.13 14.08 -6.84
CA LYS A 474 5.56 13.67 -8.14
C LYS A 474 4.17 14.24 -8.34
N GLU A 475 3.78 14.46 -9.59
CA GLU A 475 2.40 14.82 -9.93
C GLU A 475 1.47 13.58 -9.90
N PRO A 476 0.18 13.76 -9.55
CA PRO A 476 -0.82 12.69 -9.63
C PRO A 476 -1.05 12.23 -11.08
N ILE A 477 -1.45 10.97 -11.28
CA ILE A 477 -1.74 10.41 -12.61
C ILE A 477 -3.04 10.95 -13.20
N MET A 478 -3.97 11.34 -12.32
CA MET A 478 -5.30 11.84 -12.70
C MET A 478 -5.45 13.31 -12.31
N GLN A 479 -6.46 13.96 -12.89
CA GLN A 479 -6.79 15.33 -12.52
C GLN A 479 -7.11 15.42 -11.03
N LEU A 480 -6.55 16.46 -10.39
CA LEU A 480 -6.82 16.77 -9.00
C LEU A 480 -8.23 17.36 -8.86
N ILE A 481 -9.12 16.63 -8.19
CA ILE A 481 -10.52 16.98 -7.97
C ILE A 481 -10.74 17.17 -6.47
N ASP A 482 -11.58 18.14 -6.09
CA ASP A 482 -11.95 18.35 -4.68
C ASP A 482 -12.77 17.15 -4.15
N PRO A 483 -12.28 16.44 -3.12
CA PRO A 483 -12.98 15.26 -2.61
C PRO A 483 -14.26 15.59 -1.84
N ALA A 484 -14.55 16.86 -1.53
CA ALA A 484 -15.71 17.26 -0.72
C ALA A 484 -17.05 16.79 -1.30
N GLN A 485 -17.21 16.75 -2.63
CA GLN A 485 -18.44 16.27 -3.28
C GLN A 485 -18.70 14.78 -3.02
N TYR A 486 -17.64 13.96 -2.96
CA TYR A 486 -17.73 12.55 -2.63
C TYR A 486 -17.98 12.36 -1.14
N GLY A 487 -17.36 13.20 -0.30
CA GLY A 487 -17.59 13.24 1.13
C GLY A 487 -19.06 13.51 1.49
N GLN A 488 -19.71 14.47 0.84
CA GLN A 488 -21.15 14.74 1.05
C GLN A 488 -22.01 13.51 0.77
N SER A 489 -21.69 12.75 -0.29
CA SER A 489 -22.41 11.53 -0.64
C SER A 489 -22.20 10.42 0.39
N LEU A 490 -21.00 10.31 0.96
CA LEU A 490 -20.68 9.34 2.02
C LEU A 490 -21.32 9.71 3.36
N MET A 491 -21.42 11.01 3.65
CA MET A 491 -21.98 11.54 4.90
C MET A 491 -23.51 11.68 4.88
N SER A 492 -24.16 11.54 3.73
CA SER A 492 -25.62 11.59 3.60
C SER A 492 -26.26 10.30 4.13
N ALA A 493 -27.09 10.41 5.18
CA ALA A 493 -27.85 9.29 5.76
C ALA A 493 -29.03 8.80 4.88
N SER A 494 -29.16 9.30 3.65
CA SER A 494 -30.27 9.01 2.73
C SER A 494 -30.44 7.53 2.38
N SER A 495 -29.41 6.71 2.62
CA SER A 495 -29.39 5.28 2.28
C SER A 495 -29.67 4.34 3.47
N GLY A 496 -29.99 4.87 4.66
CA GLY A 496 -30.21 4.07 5.87
C GLY A 496 -28.93 3.52 6.53
N VAL A 497 -27.76 3.72 5.90
CA VAL A 497 -26.43 3.47 6.49
C VAL A 497 -25.96 4.78 7.12
N PHE A 498 -25.73 4.76 8.43
CA PHE A 498 -25.19 5.91 9.14
C PHE A 498 -23.67 6.04 8.90
N PRO A 499 -23.16 7.28 8.73
CA PRO A 499 -21.73 7.50 8.59
C PRO A 499 -20.99 7.06 9.86
N THR A 500 -19.77 6.56 9.69
CA THR A 500 -18.90 6.13 10.78
C THR A 500 -17.79 7.16 11.04
N LYS A 501 -17.09 7.04 12.19
CA LYS A 501 -15.87 7.83 12.42
C LYS A 501 -14.84 7.62 11.31
N GLN A 502 -14.72 6.40 10.79
CA GLN A 502 -13.80 6.07 9.70
C GLN A 502 -14.19 6.74 8.38
N ASP A 503 -15.48 6.88 8.08
CA ASP A 503 -15.94 7.63 6.91
C ASP A 503 -15.56 9.12 7.01
N ALA A 504 -15.78 9.72 8.19
CA ALA A 504 -15.38 11.10 8.46
C ALA A 504 -13.86 11.29 8.37
N ALA A 505 -13.08 10.35 8.91
CA ALA A 505 -11.62 10.35 8.83
C ALA A 505 -11.14 10.26 7.37
N LEU A 506 -11.69 9.33 6.59
CA LEU A 506 -11.31 9.15 5.19
C LEU A 506 -11.56 10.42 4.37
N VAL A 507 -12.73 11.05 4.54
CA VAL A 507 -13.05 12.32 3.87
C VAL A 507 -12.09 13.43 4.29
N PHE A 508 -11.81 13.54 5.59
CA PHE A 508 -10.88 14.51 6.13
C PHE A 508 -9.47 14.33 5.56
N HIS A 509 -8.91 13.13 5.62
CA HIS A 509 -7.56 12.84 5.11
C HIS A 509 -7.47 13.07 3.60
N SER A 510 -8.47 12.66 2.82
CA SER A 510 -8.52 12.98 1.39
C SER A 510 -8.53 14.49 1.13
N ARG A 511 -9.27 15.26 1.93
CA ARG A 511 -9.32 16.72 1.82
C ARG A 511 -7.98 17.37 2.19
N VAL A 512 -7.32 16.90 3.25
CA VAL A 512 -5.97 17.34 3.63
C VAL A 512 -4.97 17.07 2.52
N ALA A 513 -4.94 15.84 2.00
CA ALA A 513 -4.04 15.47 0.90
C ALA A 513 -4.29 16.29 -0.37
N TYR A 514 -5.56 16.56 -0.71
CA TYR A 514 -5.92 17.46 -1.80
C TYR A 514 -5.37 18.88 -1.58
N LEU A 515 -5.55 19.46 -0.38
CA LEU A 515 -5.09 20.81 -0.08
C LEU A 515 -3.56 20.92 -0.09
N VAL A 516 -2.85 19.92 0.46
CA VAL A 516 -1.39 19.85 0.39
C VAL A 516 -0.93 19.74 -1.06
N SER A 517 -1.51 18.84 -1.86
CA SER A 517 -1.16 18.68 -3.28
C SER A 517 -1.47 19.94 -4.10
N LYS A 518 -2.62 20.58 -3.87
CA LYS A 518 -2.99 21.86 -4.49
C LYS A 518 -1.97 22.95 -4.13
N SER A 519 -1.51 22.97 -2.88
CA SER A 519 -0.53 23.95 -2.39
C SER A 519 0.84 23.83 -3.06
N ASN A 520 1.18 22.65 -3.63
CA ASN A 520 2.42 22.45 -4.38
C ASN A 520 2.48 23.33 -5.65
N LYS A 521 1.34 23.84 -6.12
CA LYS A 521 1.24 24.69 -7.32
C LYS A 521 1.32 26.18 -7.02
N TYR A 522 1.29 26.58 -5.75
CA TYR A 522 1.41 27.99 -5.39
C TYR A 522 2.87 28.44 -5.49
N GLY A 523 3.09 29.54 -6.21
CA GLY A 523 4.40 30.21 -6.31
C GLY A 523 4.56 31.35 -5.29
N ASP A 524 3.52 31.65 -4.53
CA ASP A 524 3.45 32.75 -3.58
C ASP A 524 3.05 32.29 -2.18
N SER A 525 3.45 33.04 -1.17
CA SER A 525 3.18 32.71 0.22
C SER A 525 1.72 32.91 0.63
N GLU A 526 0.99 33.85 0.01
CA GLU A 526 -0.42 34.08 0.33
C GLU A 526 -1.29 32.87 -0.07
N GLY A 527 -1.01 32.26 -1.23
CA GLY A 527 -1.64 30.99 -1.62
C GLY A 527 -1.41 29.87 -0.58
N LEU A 528 -0.20 29.77 -0.02
CA LEU A 528 0.12 28.78 1.02
C LEU A 528 -0.56 29.09 2.36
N LEU A 529 -0.63 30.36 2.76
CA LEU A 529 -1.38 30.78 3.96
C LEU A 529 -2.86 30.52 3.81
N GLN A 530 -3.42 30.73 2.61
CA GLN A 530 -4.79 30.40 2.31
C GLN A 530 -5.04 28.88 2.41
N ALA A 531 -4.13 28.03 1.91
CA ALA A 531 -4.22 26.58 2.10
C ALA A 531 -4.18 26.19 3.58
N SER A 532 -3.34 26.84 4.39
CA SER A 532 -3.29 26.62 5.85
C SER A 532 -4.61 26.98 6.57
N ARG A 533 -5.27 28.07 6.13
CA ARG A 533 -6.62 28.44 6.59
C ARG A 533 -7.66 27.40 6.18
N GLU A 534 -7.62 26.92 4.94
CA GLU A 534 -8.52 25.88 4.44
C GLU A 534 -8.35 24.53 5.17
N LEU A 535 -7.11 24.15 5.50
CA LEU A 535 -6.82 22.98 6.35
C LEU A 535 -7.46 23.12 7.73
N THR A 536 -7.33 24.30 8.34
CA THR A 536 -7.91 24.58 9.66
C THR A 536 -9.44 24.55 9.61
N ALA A 537 -10.05 25.11 8.57
CA ALA A 537 -11.50 25.05 8.39
C ALA A 537 -12.01 23.61 8.20
N SER A 538 -11.27 22.78 7.43
CA SER A 538 -11.59 21.37 7.25
C SER A 538 -11.49 20.59 8.57
N TRP A 539 -10.44 20.86 9.36
CA TRP A 539 -10.28 20.24 10.68
C TRP A 539 -11.40 20.63 11.65
N CYS A 540 -11.75 21.92 11.75
CA CYS A 540 -12.86 22.38 12.58
C CYS A 540 -14.18 21.68 12.20
N THR A 541 -14.49 21.62 10.91
CA THR A 541 -15.70 20.96 10.39
C THR A 541 -15.75 19.48 10.77
N THR A 542 -14.63 18.76 10.62
CA THR A 542 -14.53 17.35 11.01
C THR A 542 -14.63 17.16 12.52
N ARG A 543 -14.02 18.05 13.32
CA ARG A 543 -14.10 18.01 14.79
C ARG A 543 -15.53 18.23 15.30
N GLU A 544 -16.24 19.18 14.71
CA GLU A 544 -17.66 19.43 15.00
C GLU A 544 -18.51 18.19 14.71
N LEU A 545 -18.24 17.52 13.58
CA LEU A 545 -18.94 16.30 13.18
C LEU A 545 -18.67 15.12 14.11
N LEU A 546 -17.42 14.93 14.57
CA LEU A 546 -17.09 13.87 15.50
C LEU A 546 -17.75 14.09 16.86
N ALA A 547 -17.95 15.36 17.26
CA ALA A 547 -18.57 15.78 18.52
C ALA A 547 -17.97 15.07 19.76
N THR A 548 -16.72 14.60 19.66
CA THR A 548 -16.06 13.91 20.75
C THR A 548 -15.61 14.93 21.79
N ASP A 549 -16.11 14.77 23.01
CA ASP A 549 -15.64 15.47 24.21
C ASP A 549 -14.11 15.45 24.30
N SER A 550 -13.47 16.56 24.71
CA SER A 550 -12.00 16.67 24.71
C SER A 550 -11.34 15.58 25.53
N ASP A 551 -12.01 15.17 26.61
CA ASP A 551 -11.53 14.17 27.57
C ASP A 551 -11.83 12.73 27.14
N LYS A 552 -12.55 12.54 26.03
CA LYS A 552 -12.98 11.23 25.50
C LYS A 552 -12.46 10.96 24.09
N LYS A 553 -11.47 11.72 23.63
CA LYS A 553 -10.82 11.48 22.34
C LYS A 553 -10.23 10.07 22.32
N ASP A 554 -10.58 9.31 21.29
CA ASP A 554 -9.94 8.02 21.03
C ASP A 554 -8.74 8.18 20.09
N THR A 555 -8.11 7.06 19.72
CA THR A 555 -6.95 7.06 18.81
C THR A 555 -7.28 7.67 17.44
N TYR A 556 -8.50 7.51 16.92
CA TYR A 556 -8.90 8.11 15.64
C TYR A 556 -9.01 9.62 15.75
N ASP A 557 -9.58 10.13 16.84
CA ASP A 557 -9.64 11.56 17.12
C ASP A 557 -8.24 12.18 17.12
N HIS A 558 -7.27 11.51 17.76
CA HIS A 558 -5.89 11.97 17.79
C HIS A 558 -5.15 11.83 16.45
N ALA A 559 -5.43 10.80 15.66
CA ALA A 559 -4.87 10.65 14.31
C ALA A 559 -5.29 11.79 13.38
N ILE A 560 -6.55 12.24 13.47
CA ILE A 560 -7.05 13.42 12.74
C ILE A 560 -6.34 14.71 13.19
N ASP A 561 -6.18 14.88 14.50
CA ASP A 561 -5.46 16.04 15.05
C ASP A 561 -3.99 16.06 14.59
N LEU A 562 -3.34 14.90 14.54
CA LEU A 562 -1.96 14.75 14.08
C LEU A 562 -1.80 15.03 12.58
N ASP A 563 -2.69 14.48 11.75
CA ASP A 563 -2.67 14.73 10.30
C ASP A 563 -2.88 16.22 9.99
N TYR A 564 -3.81 16.88 10.69
CA TYR A 564 -4.00 18.33 10.62
C TYR A 564 -2.72 19.10 10.97
N SER A 565 -2.12 18.81 12.12
CA SER A 565 -0.98 19.57 12.63
C SER A 565 0.25 19.41 11.72
N LEU A 566 0.52 18.18 11.27
CA LEU A 566 1.62 17.86 10.36
C LEU A 566 1.42 18.45 8.97
N ALA A 567 0.22 18.34 8.39
CA ALA A 567 -0.06 18.91 7.07
C ALA A 567 0.03 20.45 7.09
N LYS A 568 -0.52 21.09 8.13
CA LYS A 568 -0.40 22.54 8.35
C LYS A 568 1.05 22.96 8.47
N ALA A 569 1.85 22.25 9.27
CA ALA A 569 3.28 22.49 9.38
C ALA A 569 3.98 22.35 8.02
N SER A 570 3.70 21.30 7.24
CA SER A 570 4.30 21.08 5.92
C SER A 570 4.07 22.25 4.95
N VAL A 571 2.83 22.78 4.90
CA VAL A 571 2.47 23.94 4.08
C VAL A 571 3.17 25.21 4.57
N LEU A 572 3.19 25.44 5.88
CA LEU A 572 3.83 26.62 6.47
C LEU A 572 5.37 26.59 6.31
N ILE A 573 6.01 25.42 6.41
CA ILE A 573 7.44 25.26 6.12
C ILE A 573 7.74 25.71 4.70
N ARG A 574 6.88 25.37 3.73
CA ARG A 574 7.04 25.82 2.35
C ARG A 574 6.87 27.35 2.23
N ALA A 575 5.91 27.92 2.95
CA ALA A 575 5.71 29.37 2.97
C ALA A 575 6.93 30.12 3.55
N CYS A 576 7.51 29.60 4.64
CA CYS A 576 8.76 30.12 5.21
C CYS A 576 9.90 30.11 4.18
N ARG A 577 10.06 29.01 3.43
CA ARG A 577 11.11 28.90 2.39
C ARG A 577 10.94 29.96 1.29
N ILE A 578 9.73 30.13 0.77
CA ILE A 578 9.45 31.16 -0.26
C ILE A 578 9.77 32.56 0.27
N HIS A 579 9.34 32.88 1.51
CA HIS A 579 9.65 34.18 2.11
C HIS A 579 11.15 34.39 2.33
N GLN A 580 11.89 33.33 2.71
CA GLN A 580 13.33 33.38 2.90
C GLN A 580 14.05 33.69 1.57
N GLU A 581 13.66 33.03 0.48
CA GLU A 581 14.19 33.29 -0.87
C GLU A 581 13.90 34.74 -1.32
N GLN A 582 12.66 35.21 -1.15
CA GLN A 582 12.27 36.57 -1.52
C GLN A 582 12.97 37.66 -0.69
N THR A 583 13.34 37.36 0.56
CA THR A 583 14.07 38.28 1.44
C THR A 583 15.55 38.39 1.05
N ALA A 584 16.14 37.30 0.54
CA ALA A 584 17.51 37.33 0.02
C ALA A 584 17.66 38.20 -1.24
N GLU A 585 16.61 38.28 -2.07
CA GLU A 585 16.64 39.02 -3.35
C GLU A 585 16.34 40.53 -3.24
N ASN A 586 15.63 40.99 -2.20
CA ASN A 586 15.11 42.36 -2.12
C ASN A 586 15.87 43.22 -1.09
N THR A 587 16.86 44.00 -1.54
CA THR A 587 17.71 44.86 -0.68
C THR A 587 17.24 46.32 -0.51
N SER A 588 15.99 46.67 -0.87
CA SER A 588 15.48 48.06 -0.79
C SER A 588 14.77 48.39 0.54
N GLY A 589 15.34 49.32 1.32
CA GLY A 589 15.17 49.43 2.79
C GLY A 589 13.76 49.61 3.38
N GLU A 590 12.77 50.15 2.66
CA GLU A 590 11.44 50.41 3.24
C GLU A 590 10.47 49.21 3.09
N ARG A 591 10.62 48.41 2.02
CA ARG A 591 9.88 47.15 1.83
C ARG A 591 10.40 45.99 2.68
N VAL A 592 11.62 46.12 3.21
CA VAL A 592 12.28 45.09 4.02
C VAL A 592 11.60 44.91 5.38
N SER A 593 11.11 45.99 6.01
CA SER A 593 10.47 45.89 7.33
C SER A 593 9.11 45.15 7.30
N SER A 594 8.25 45.45 6.33
CA SER A 594 6.94 44.75 6.18
C SER A 594 7.12 43.27 5.86
N LYS A 595 8.02 42.94 4.91
CA LYS A 595 8.30 41.55 4.53
C LYS A 595 8.96 40.76 5.67
N ALA A 596 9.81 41.41 6.47
CA ALA A 596 10.38 40.79 7.66
C ALA A 596 9.30 40.48 8.71
N ALA A 597 8.35 41.39 8.94
CA ALA A 597 7.25 41.16 9.87
C ALA A 597 6.34 40.00 9.42
N GLU A 598 6.02 39.92 8.13
CA GLU A 598 5.28 38.78 7.55
C GLU A 598 6.04 37.47 7.73
N PHE A 599 7.33 37.44 7.37
CA PHE A 599 8.17 36.25 7.55
C PHE A 599 8.24 35.80 9.02
N ILE A 600 8.34 36.75 9.96
CA ILE A 600 8.32 36.46 11.40
C ILE A 600 6.99 35.81 11.79
N SER A 601 5.86 36.39 11.38
CA SER A 601 4.53 35.86 11.67
C SER A 601 4.33 34.45 11.12
N VAL A 602 4.76 34.20 9.87
CA VAL A 602 4.65 32.87 9.24
C VAL A 602 5.56 31.86 9.96
N SER A 603 6.78 32.26 10.32
CA SER A 603 7.73 31.41 11.04
C SER A 603 7.22 31.03 12.42
N GLN A 604 6.62 31.96 13.16
CA GLN A 604 6.00 31.67 14.46
C GLN A 604 4.80 30.73 14.32
N ALA A 605 3.94 30.94 13.33
CA ALA A 605 2.83 30.02 13.05
C ALA A 605 3.34 28.61 12.69
N CYS A 606 4.43 28.54 11.92
CA CYS A 606 5.08 27.29 11.54
C CYS A 606 5.70 26.58 12.74
N GLN A 607 6.43 27.31 13.59
CA GLN A 607 7.01 26.81 14.83
C GLN A 607 5.93 26.21 15.74
N ASN A 608 4.82 26.93 15.95
CA ASN A 608 3.70 26.44 16.76
C ASN A 608 3.12 25.14 16.19
N ALA A 609 2.84 25.08 14.89
CA ALA A 609 2.33 23.85 14.26
C ALA A 609 3.29 22.66 14.38
N CYS A 610 4.60 22.90 14.25
CA CYS A 610 5.62 21.86 14.43
C CYS A 610 5.69 21.39 15.90
N MET A 611 5.70 22.32 16.86
CA MET A 611 5.72 22.00 18.29
C MET A 611 4.46 21.26 18.73
N ASP A 612 3.28 21.68 18.26
CA ASP A 612 2.01 21.00 18.53
C ASP A 612 2.04 19.56 18.03
N SER A 613 2.59 19.33 16.83
CA SER A 613 2.77 17.99 16.26
C SER A 613 3.71 17.13 17.13
N MET A 614 4.86 17.66 17.53
CA MET A 614 5.83 16.93 18.36
C MET A 614 5.26 16.60 19.74
N ARG A 615 4.59 17.57 20.39
CA ARG A 615 3.94 17.38 21.68
C ARG A 615 2.80 16.37 21.61
N LEU A 616 2.04 16.37 20.53
CA LEU A 616 0.98 15.37 20.32
C LEU A 616 1.56 13.96 20.18
N LEU A 617 2.66 13.78 19.44
CA LEU A 617 3.32 12.49 19.26
C LEU A 617 3.89 11.89 20.55
N VAL A 618 4.34 12.73 21.49
CA VAL A 618 4.82 12.29 22.81
C VAL A 618 3.76 12.32 23.89
N SER A 619 2.53 12.76 23.57
CA SER A 619 1.46 12.88 24.56
C SER A 619 1.01 11.48 25.03
N PRO A 620 0.99 11.22 26.35
CA PRO A 620 0.56 9.93 26.88
C PRO A 620 -0.91 9.63 26.59
N ASN A 621 -1.73 10.67 26.44
CA ASN A 621 -3.17 10.53 26.18
C ASN A 621 -3.47 10.20 24.71
N ALA A 622 -2.54 10.49 23.79
CA ALA A 622 -2.76 10.29 22.36
C ALA A 622 -2.45 8.86 21.88
N HIS A 623 -1.84 8.03 22.73
CA HIS A 623 -1.50 6.62 22.46
C HIS A 623 -0.57 6.38 21.26
N PHE A 624 0.14 7.42 20.78
CA PHE A 624 1.17 7.27 19.74
C PHE A 624 2.45 6.63 20.26
N VAL A 625 2.85 6.94 21.50
CA VAL A 625 4.02 6.32 22.15
C VAL A 625 3.80 4.81 22.26
N GLY A 626 4.76 4.03 21.76
CA GLY A 626 4.68 2.58 21.61
C GLY A 626 4.12 2.11 20.26
N ASN A 627 3.60 3.03 19.43
CA ASN A 627 3.07 2.76 18.10
C ASN A 627 3.60 3.73 17.02
N LEU A 628 4.66 4.49 17.30
CA LEU A 628 5.23 5.47 16.36
C LEU A 628 5.70 4.79 15.08
N ALA A 629 6.26 3.57 15.17
CA ALA A 629 6.67 2.79 14.01
C ALA A 629 5.47 2.29 13.16
N ALA A 630 4.27 2.21 13.74
CA ALA A 630 3.06 1.75 13.05
C ALA A 630 2.33 2.86 12.29
N LEU A 631 2.88 4.07 12.29
CA LEU A 631 2.30 5.21 11.57
C LEU A 631 2.48 5.05 10.04
N PRO A 632 1.55 5.59 9.23
CA PRO A 632 1.73 5.68 7.78
C PRO A 632 3.00 6.45 7.36
N SER A 633 3.52 6.12 6.16
CA SER A 633 4.77 6.69 5.62
C SER A 633 4.75 8.21 5.49
N ILE A 634 3.60 8.80 5.20
CA ILE A 634 3.43 10.26 5.11
C ILE A 634 3.67 10.97 6.45
N TYR A 635 3.31 10.35 7.59
CA TYR A 635 3.57 10.93 8.90
C TYR A 635 5.06 10.95 9.18
N HIS A 636 5.77 9.86 8.90
CA HIS A 636 7.23 9.83 9.04
C HIS A 636 7.91 10.91 8.19
N PHE A 637 7.42 11.14 6.97
CA PHE A 637 7.92 12.19 6.09
C PHE A 637 7.70 13.59 6.68
N TRP A 638 6.49 13.92 7.14
CA TRP A 638 6.22 15.24 7.73
C TRP A 638 6.87 15.44 9.11
N ILE A 639 6.96 14.40 9.94
CA ILE A 639 7.66 14.43 11.23
C ILE A 639 9.12 14.85 11.03
N ALA A 640 9.82 14.22 10.08
CA ALA A 640 11.21 14.57 9.78
C ALA A 640 11.34 16.05 9.38
N ARG A 641 10.42 16.55 8.53
CA ARG A 641 10.41 17.96 8.12
C ARG A 641 10.14 18.92 9.29
N CYS A 642 9.21 18.59 10.18
CA CYS A 642 8.92 19.39 11.37
C CYS A 642 10.14 19.45 12.30
N ALA A 643 10.78 18.30 12.56
CA ALA A 643 11.95 18.24 13.42
C ALA A 643 13.12 19.05 12.84
N VAL A 644 13.40 18.91 11.53
CA VAL A 644 14.45 19.69 10.86
C VAL A 644 14.15 21.18 10.93
N PHE A 645 12.93 21.61 10.64
CA PHE A 645 12.56 23.03 10.71
C PHE A 645 12.78 23.61 12.11
N LEU A 646 12.35 22.90 13.16
CA LEU A 646 12.54 23.32 14.54
C LEU A 646 14.03 23.44 14.93
N LEU A 647 14.86 22.51 14.45
CA LEU A 647 16.30 22.54 14.68
C LEU A 647 16.96 23.69 13.91
N GLU A 648 16.52 24.00 12.69
CA GLU A 648 17.00 25.15 11.93
C GLU A 648 16.72 26.50 12.60
N LEU A 649 15.66 26.61 13.41
CA LEU A 649 15.39 27.81 14.23
C LEU A 649 16.45 28.00 15.32
N CYS A 650 17.05 26.92 15.81
CA CYS A 650 18.02 26.94 16.91
C CYS A 650 19.47 27.22 16.43
N ILE A 651 19.73 27.22 15.12
CA ILE A 651 21.07 27.47 14.58
C ILE A 651 21.37 28.98 14.57
N VAL A 652 22.39 29.39 15.35
CA VAL A 652 22.79 30.79 15.56
C VAL A 652 23.08 31.54 14.24
N ASP A 653 23.64 30.84 13.25
CA ASP A 653 24.02 31.44 11.96
C ASP A 653 22.83 31.67 11.00
N ARG A 654 21.64 31.15 11.31
CA ARG A 654 20.47 31.26 10.43
C ARG A 654 19.70 32.56 10.66
N LEU A 655 19.01 33.00 9.60
CA LEU A 655 18.19 34.21 9.60
C LEU A 655 17.17 34.21 10.74
N HIS A 656 16.57 33.06 11.04
CA HIS A 656 15.57 32.89 12.10
C HIS A 656 16.09 33.32 13.48
N TYR A 657 17.30 32.88 13.84
CA TYR A 657 17.94 33.25 15.10
C TYR A 657 18.27 34.75 15.14
N ARG A 658 18.81 35.28 14.03
CA ARG A 658 19.16 36.71 13.90
C ARG A 658 17.95 37.66 14.01
N LEU A 659 16.77 37.19 13.62
CA LEU A 659 15.52 37.95 13.73
C LEU A 659 14.91 37.90 15.14
N GLY A 660 15.54 37.21 16.11
CA GLY A 660 15.04 37.13 17.49
C GLY A 660 13.71 36.37 17.59
N LEU A 661 13.48 35.39 16.71
CA LEU A 661 12.24 34.62 16.69
C LEU A 661 12.03 33.76 17.95
N LEU A 662 13.12 33.43 18.64
CA LEU A 662 13.09 32.62 19.85
C LEU A 662 13.23 33.51 21.09
N VAL A 663 12.28 33.39 22.00
CA VAL A 663 12.32 34.00 23.34
C VAL A 663 13.20 33.15 24.27
N GLU A 664 13.73 33.74 25.33
CA GLU A 664 14.49 33.04 26.38
C GLU A 664 13.78 31.76 26.85
N GLY A 665 14.48 30.63 26.83
CA GLY A 665 13.97 29.30 27.18
C GLY A 665 13.30 28.52 26.05
N GLN A 666 12.96 29.13 24.90
CA GLN A 666 12.33 28.40 23.79
C GLN A 666 13.30 27.45 23.07
N ILE A 667 14.60 27.77 23.04
CA ILE A 667 15.63 26.88 22.47
C ILE A 667 15.68 25.58 23.28
N ASP A 668 15.74 25.69 24.60
CA ASP A 668 15.76 24.52 25.50
C ASP A 668 14.47 23.69 25.38
N ASP A 669 13.30 24.34 25.25
CA ASP A 669 12.03 23.65 25.04
C ASP A 669 11.99 22.88 23.70
N ILE A 670 12.47 23.50 22.61
CA ILE A 670 12.57 22.85 21.30
C ILE A 670 13.53 21.66 21.37
N LEU A 671 14.76 21.87 21.87
CA LEU A 671 15.78 20.83 21.91
C LEU A 671 15.38 19.69 22.86
N GLY A 672 14.74 20.00 23.99
CA GLY A 672 14.22 19.01 24.92
C GLY A 672 13.07 18.19 24.30
N THR A 673 12.12 18.86 23.64
CA THR A 673 10.98 18.20 23.00
C THR A 673 11.42 17.32 21.83
N VAL A 674 12.21 17.86 20.89
CA VAL A 674 12.68 17.12 19.71
C VAL A 674 13.66 16.02 20.13
N GLY A 675 14.58 16.29 21.04
CA GLY A 675 15.53 15.29 21.55
C GLY A 675 14.84 14.12 22.25
N GLY A 676 13.89 14.41 23.15
CA GLY A 676 13.10 13.39 23.83
C GLY A 676 12.26 12.56 22.87
N PHE A 677 11.60 13.20 21.90
CA PHE A 677 10.87 12.51 20.84
C PHE A 677 11.79 11.58 20.03
N MET A 678 12.93 12.09 19.53
CA MET A 678 13.83 11.32 18.67
C MET A 678 14.41 10.10 19.37
N GLN A 679 14.68 10.20 20.68
CA GLN A 679 15.13 9.06 21.48
C GLN A 679 14.09 7.94 21.49
N GLN A 680 12.83 8.26 21.81
CA GLN A 680 11.74 7.28 21.82
C GLN A 680 11.47 6.72 20.42
N TYR A 681 11.45 7.59 19.43
CA TYR A 681 11.16 7.24 18.04
C TYR A 681 12.19 6.26 17.46
N LEU A 682 13.49 6.50 17.68
CA LEU A 682 14.54 5.57 17.22
C LEU A 682 14.45 4.21 17.89
N VAL A 683 14.12 4.15 19.19
CA VAL A 683 13.91 2.88 19.90
C VAL A 683 12.80 2.07 19.24
N GLU A 684 11.65 2.69 18.96
CA GLU A 684 10.52 2.00 18.32
C GLU A 684 10.82 1.55 16.89
N LEU A 685 11.45 2.41 16.08
CA LEU A 685 11.87 2.03 14.71
C LEU A 685 12.88 0.88 14.72
N SER A 686 13.77 0.84 15.71
CA SER A 686 14.79 -0.21 15.83
C SER A 686 14.18 -1.55 16.20
N ALA A 687 13.12 -1.55 17.01
CA ALA A 687 12.41 -2.76 17.41
C ALA A 687 11.71 -3.46 16.23
N CYS A 688 11.34 -2.72 15.18
CA CYS A 688 10.78 -3.25 13.95
C CYS A 688 11.84 -3.66 12.91
N SER A 689 13.10 -3.30 13.11
CA SER A 689 14.18 -3.62 12.17
C SER A 689 14.66 -5.06 12.38
N THR A 690 14.87 -5.80 11.30
CA THR A 690 15.22 -7.23 11.36
C THR A 690 16.47 -7.54 10.57
N THR A 691 17.42 -8.24 11.19
CA THR A 691 18.62 -8.76 10.54
C THR A 691 18.27 -10.03 9.78
N ILE A 692 18.52 -10.06 8.47
CA ILE A 692 18.33 -11.24 7.63
C ILE A 692 19.69 -11.82 7.27
N SER A 693 19.85 -13.13 7.46
CA SER A 693 20.97 -13.88 6.90
C SER A 693 20.70 -14.18 5.42
N ILE A 694 21.53 -13.65 4.53
CA ILE A 694 21.47 -14.00 3.11
C ILE A 694 22.11 -15.39 2.96
N GLU A 695 21.30 -16.44 2.81
CA GLU A 695 21.81 -17.82 2.66
C GLU A 695 22.46 -18.08 1.28
N GLU A 696 22.35 -17.15 0.32
CA GLU A 696 22.77 -17.35 -1.07
C GLU A 696 24.23 -16.98 -1.39
N GLN A 697 25.00 -16.39 -0.47
CA GLN A 697 26.45 -16.20 -0.64
C GLN A 697 27.24 -17.18 0.22
N LYS A 698 27.40 -18.41 -0.29
CA LYS A 698 28.16 -19.49 0.38
C LYS A 698 29.68 -19.40 0.21
N GLU A 699 30.21 -18.39 -0.45
CA GLU A 699 31.66 -18.23 -0.63
C GLU A 699 32.09 -16.80 -0.29
N ALA A 700 32.79 -16.67 0.85
CA ALA A 700 33.42 -15.48 1.43
C ALA A 700 32.50 -14.47 2.18
N GLY A 701 32.33 -14.72 3.49
CA GLY A 701 31.77 -13.76 4.45
C GLY A 701 30.24 -13.83 4.55
N ARG A 702 29.70 -14.02 5.76
CA ARG A 702 28.25 -13.90 5.98
C ARG A 702 27.91 -12.41 6.01
N ASP A 703 27.54 -11.85 4.87
CA ASP A 703 26.90 -10.54 4.82
C ASP A 703 25.45 -10.69 5.32
N TYR A 704 25.17 -10.02 6.43
CA TYR A 704 23.81 -9.90 6.97
C TYR A 704 23.21 -8.61 6.41
N ASP A 705 22.10 -8.74 5.69
CA ASP A 705 21.33 -7.56 5.28
C ASP A 705 20.33 -7.20 6.38
N ILE A 706 20.42 -5.96 6.86
CA ILE A 706 19.49 -5.43 7.87
C ILE A 706 18.32 -4.80 7.12
N ILE A 707 17.14 -5.41 7.21
CA ILE A 707 15.90 -4.74 6.81
C ILE A 707 15.54 -3.76 7.90
N LYS A 708 15.84 -2.49 7.63
CA LYS A 708 15.47 -1.37 8.48
C LYS A 708 14.02 -0.97 8.22
N HIS A 709 13.39 -0.37 9.23
CA HIS A 709 12.15 0.38 9.01
C HIS A 709 12.37 1.47 7.95
N PRO A 710 11.42 1.73 7.02
CA PRO A 710 11.59 2.74 5.96
C PRO A 710 11.95 4.15 6.44
N ALA A 711 11.54 4.51 7.66
CA ALA A 711 11.82 5.81 8.27
C ALA A 711 13.15 5.89 9.04
N MET A 712 13.87 4.77 9.21
CA MET A 712 15.04 4.68 10.10
C MET A 712 16.17 5.62 9.68
N ASP A 713 16.54 5.64 8.40
CA ASP A 713 17.68 6.44 7.95
C ASP A 713 17.39 7.94 8.05
N ALA A 714 16.15 8.37 7.76
CA ALA A 714 15.72 9.75 7.96
C ALA A 714 15.74 10.13 9.46
N ALA A 715 15.27 9.23 10.34
CA ALA A 715 15.31 9.46 11.78
C ALA A 715 16.75 9.59 12.31
N LEU A 716 17.68 8.76 11.84
CA LEU A 716 19.09 8.85 12.21
C LEU A 716 19.74 10.16 11.73
N ALA A 717 19.38 10.65 10.53
CA ALA A 717 19.84 11.94 10.03
C ALA A 717 19.33 13.09 10.92
N VAL A 718 18.06 13.08 11.30
CA VAL A 718 17.48 14.08 12.22
C VAL A 718 18.16 14.00 13.59
N ALA A 719 18.36 12.82 14.17
CA ALA A 719 19.02 12.66 15.46
C ALA A 719 20.47 13.16 15.44
N SER A 720 21.19 12.94 14.34
CA SER A 720 22.53 13.50 14.13
C SER A 720 22.48 15.03 14.08
N HIS A 721 21.44 15.60 13.47
CA HIS A 721 21.22 17.04 13.44
C HIS A 721 20.93 17.61 14.84
N VAL A 722 20.08 16.93 15.64
CA VAL A 722 19.83 17.30 17.05
C VAL A 722 21.15 17.38 17.83
N ALA A 723 21.97 16.34 17.75
CA ALA A 723 23.26 16.29 18.44
C ALA A 723 24.21 17.41 17.99
N GLY A 724 24.23 17.73 16.69
CA GLY A 724 25.00 18.84 16.15
C GLY A 724 24.56 20.19 16.70
N VAL A 725 23.25 20.47 16.70
CA VAL A 725 22.71 21.73 17.24
C VAL A 725 22.94 21.86 18.74
N GLN A 726 22.74 20.78 19.51
CA GLN A 726 23.01 20.74 20.96
C GLN A 726 24.48 20.97 21.32
N ALA A 727 25.42 20.63 20.43
CA ALA A 727 26.83 20.89 20.66
C ALA A 727 27.22 22.36 20.42
N THR A 728 26.42 23.09 19.63
CA THR A 728 26.67 24.49 19.25
C THR A 728 25.85 25.53 20.03
N ALA A 729 24.68 25.12 20.55
CA ALA A 729 23.87 25.91 21.46
C ALA A 729 24.47 25.86 22.88
#